data_AF-F4BVJ0-F1
#
_entry.id   AF-F4BVJ0-F1
#
_cell.length_a   1.000
_cell.length_b   1.000
_cell.length_c   1.000
_cell.angle_alpha   90.00
_cell.angle_beta   90.00
_cell.angle_gamma   90.00
#
_symmetry.space_group_name_H-M   'P 1'
#
loop_
_entity.id
_entity.type
_entity.pdbx_description
1 polymer ?
#
loop_
_entity_poly.entity_id
_entity_poly.type
_entity_poly.pdbx_seq_one_letter_code
_entity_poly.pdbx_strand_id
1 'polypeptide(L)'
;MKWIYSTKIHLILFCLAITSGTGMAASTWSANQNGNILEIAYGSGTNFNQYATLHLDSSYFRMNWAPDSGCGTAVILSPSFWTSDGYKQGAGISYNQIQDGEDLLIHFEGENYGLGFEGTVRIHPPTRDQIIADVNVSTSGDVANLVHREGETFKPMMLASMHISENGWDDQRAYAGSKSFSIPRNGWINDSPIQASSFGLLRGSSAWKANASTVDIILKGPMKIAGWNELDQNPNNDTIGFWAASDTVMSSWSYTIVSRLHGCYTGAYLGCGSEDSSCQSMESFNLATGKDHAMFLKYVDIADSRNTGIWDWAQDVKANGAIPVFMYDPYGGLGSIDTAKMEYFATKCKELDTEVFIIFGHEMNGNWYAWGQKPAEYIAKFKTVAEIFHRIAPRAEMCWIPNQNWGYPWGGTDHGDGYTEYYPSGSGTYGEYVDWVGLVFYDKDYDETGHVSPGFFLSNIRNGQDGVDFYQAFSIGKNKPMLIGETGAFDPNMDPTAPGARDALSDAEQDSYKNEWISYVYDAAELEAELPRLKGIMYFNVLKTEPKVETQIHQGGSAFLNVLADYRIPDDPNVYRQKISDPYFLSTSPVLYYPDFTDTTRSDSWRSFLVLQNPSGSDAKVHLEIRSRGGTILYSGKQTIPPSGSIAISPRNLVGADCSGSVRAASDQLIQGTCQINRNNNEMSMEYNALDSGATTLYYPDFTDTTNAEGWRSWLVVQNPTSLAANMQLEIRSREGSVLFSGSQAIPAHGVAAIRPRNIVGSDCAGSATITSDQPIAGTCQITRNSNKMCMSYTASDRGSNELYYPDFTDTANPSSWRSWLVIQNPSASPANLNLEIWSREGNLLYSGNQIIPAHGVGAIRPRSVTGADCAGSVVVTSDQPIIGTCQITRNSNEMCMSYNAMDQVSTTLSYPDFTDTANPDGWRSWLVLQNPTAADANIELEIRSREGDLLYRGDQIIPAHGVNAIRPRGLVGSDCSGSVTITSDQPIVGTCQITRNNNLMCMSYTAASLA
;
A
#
# COMPACT_ATOMS: atom_id res chain seq x y z
N MET A 1 26.72 36.61 10.29
CA MET A 1 27.83 37.32 10.97
C MET A 1 28.57 36.29 11.83
N LYS A 2 29.90 36.23 11.73
CA LYS A 2 30.79 35.28 12.45
C LYS A 2 30.41 35.13 13.93
N TRP A 3 30.51 33.93 14.50
CA TRP A 3 31.42 33.57 15.60
C TRP A 3 31.64 32.04 15.62
N ILE A 4 32.89 31.64 15.83
CA ILE A 4 33.45 30.27 15.85
C ILE A 4 33.52 29.80 17.31
N TYR A 5 33.31 28.50 17.61
CA TYR A 5 34.17 27.70 18.51
C TYR A 5 33.82 26.18 18.48
N SER A 6 34.79 25.39 18.00
CA SER A 6 35.34 24.13 18.54
C SER A 6 34.43 22.95 18.93
N THR A 7 34.58 21.83 18.21
CA THR A 7 34.48 20.47 18.80
C THR A 7 35.56 19.55 18.23
N LYS A 8 36.29 18.89 19.14
CA LYS A 8 37.42 18.00 18.89
C LYS A 8 36.95 16.65 18.35
N ILE A 9 37.47 16.24 17.19
CA ILE A 9 37.38 14.86 16.68
C ILE A 9 38.42 14.02 17.41
N HIS A 10 37.99 13.02 18.18
CA HIS A 10 38.86 11.94 18.65
C HIS A 10 38.92 10.87 17.54
N LEU A 11 40.03 10.86 16.82
CA LEU A 11 40.36 9.83 15.85
C LEU A 11 40.93 8.62 16.62
N ILE A 12 40.13 7.57 16.83
CA ILE A 12 40.64 6.28 17.31
C ILE A 12 41.16 5.51 16.08
N LEU A 13 42.48 5.46 15.93
CA LEU A 13 43.15 4.56 14.99
C LEU A 13 43.02 3.12 15.49
N PHE A 14 42.26 2.28 14.78
CA PHE A 14 42.43 0.84 14.87
C PHE A 14 43.58 0.41 13.94
N CYS A 15 44.67 -0.07 14.53
CA CYS A 15 45.76 -0.73 13.82
C CYS A 15 45.23 -2.01 13.15
N LEU A 16 45.36 -2.08 11.82
CA LEU A 16 45.24 -3.33 11.06
C LEU A 16 46.33 -4.30 11.53
N ALA A 17 45.93 -5.36 12.22
CA ALA A 17 46.63 -6.63 12.16
C ALA A 17 45.98 -7.43 11.03
N ILE A 18 46.68 -7.54 9.90
CA ILE A 18 46.33 -8.48 8.82
C ILE A 18 46.69 -9.87 9.35
N THR A 19 45.72 -10.57 9.93
CA THR A 19 45.73 -12.03 10.01
C THR A 19 44.76 -12.54 8.96
N SER A 20 45.32 -13.21 7.94
CA SER A 20 44.58 -14.03 6.99
C SER A 20 43.83 -15.13 7.75
N GLY A 21 42.55 -14.88 8.06
CA GLY A 21 41.60 -15.86 8.55
C GLY A 21 40.39 -15.86 7.63
N THR A 22 40.33 -16.82 6.72
CA THR A 22 39.13 -17.14 5.95
C THR A 22 38.13 -17.80 6.90
N GLY A 23 37.10 -17.06 7.27
CA GLY A 23 35.96 -17.51 8.06
C GLY A 23 35.18 -16.31 8.55
N MET A 24 34.18 -15.86 7.77
CA MET A 24 33.17 -14.96 8.33
C MET A 24 32.40 -15.75 9.40
N ALA A 25 32.24 -15.14 10.58
CA ALA A 25 31.62 -15.79 11.73
C ALA A 25 30.14 -16.09 11.45
N ALA A 26 29.65 -17.23 11.94
CA ALA A 26 28.22 -17.54 11.99
C ALA A 26 27.44 -16.44 12.73
N SER A 27 26.16 -16.29 12.41
CA SER A 27 25.29 -15.36 13.12
C SER A 27 25.27 -15.69 14.62
N THR A 28 25.30 -14.64 15.44
CA THR A 28 25.33 -14.71 16.90
C THR A 28 24.46 -13.61 17.47
N TRP A 29 24.12 -13.72 18.76
CA TRP A 29 23.51 -12.63 19.49
C TRP A 29 24.52 -11.57 19.92
N SER A 30 24.05 -10.35 19.99
CA SER A 30 24.69 -9.22 20.64
C SER A 30 23.67 -8.56 21.54
N ALA A 31 23.99 -8.36 22.80
CA ALA A 31 23.13 -7.66 23.74
C ALA A 31 23.94 -6.59 24.46
N ASN A 32 23.56 -5.33 24.27
CA ASN A 32 24.27 -4.14 24.70
C ASN A 32 23.36 -3.27 25.55
N GLN A 33 23.84 -2.86 26.72
CA GLN A 33 23.09 -1.97 27.60
C GLN A 33 23.36 -0.51 27.25
N ASN A 34 22.28 0.24 27.04
CA ASN A 34 22.28 1.68 26.80
C ASN A 34 21.38 2.36 27.85
N GLY A 35 21.99 2.87 28.92
CA GLY A 35 21.26 3.38 30.08
C GLY A 35 20.44 2.28 30.77
N ASN A 36 19.11 2.44 30.81
CA ASN A 36 18.17 1.49 31.40
C ASN A 36 17.61 0.49 30.36
N ILE A 37 18.09 0.49 29.12
CA ILE A 37 17.58 -0.39 28.07
C ILE A 37 18.67 -1.38 27.69
N LEU A 38 18.35 -2.67 27.71
CA LEU A 38 19.16 -3.71 27.10
C LEU A 38 18.69 -3.92 25.66
N GLU A 39 19.52 -3.53 24.70
CA GLU A 39 19.27 -3.65 23.27
C GLU A 39 19.80 -5.00 22.77
N ILE A 40 18.93 -5.82 22.18
CA ILE A 40 19.24 -7.19 21.77
C ILE A 40 19.16 -7.27 20.25
N ALA A 41 20.26 -7.71 19.64
CA ALA A 41 20.44 -7.82 18.21
C ALA A 41 20.96 -9.21 17.82
N TYR A 42 20.66 -9.61 16.58
CA TYR A 42 21.12 -10.87 16.01
C TYR A 42 21.74 -10.61 14.63
N GLY A 43 22.85 -11.28 14.33
CA GLY A 43 23.50 -11.20 13.03
C GLY A 43 24.98 -11.53 13.07
N SER A 44 25.72 -11.11 12.03
CA SER A 44 27.15 -11.45 11.85
C SER A 44 27.94 -10.29 11.26
N GLY A 45 29.24 -10.25 11.56
CA GLY A 45 30.15 -9.21 11.04
C GLY A 45 29.68 -7.80 11.41
N THR A 46 29.33 -6.99 10.41
CA THR A 46 28.80 -5.62 10.59
C THR A 46 27.27 -5.54 10.56
N ASN A 47 26.58 -6.66 10.32
CA ASN A 47 25.13 -6.70 10.10
C ASN A 47 24.42 -7.27 11.33
N PHE A 48 24.26 -6.47 12.38
CA PHE A 48 23.47 -6.81 13.56
C PHE A 48 22.19 -5.99 13.57
N ASN A 49 21.05 -6.66 13.38
CA ASN A 49 19.74 -6.02 13.44
C ASN A 49 19.16 -6.17 14.84
N GLN A 50 18.56 -5.10 15.37
CA GLN A 50 17.89 -5.13 16.66
C GLN A 50 16.55 -5.85 16.53
N TYR A 51 16.30 -6.83 17.41
CA TYR A 51 15.06 -7.62 17.43
C TYR A 51 14.33 -7.54 18.76
N ALA A 52 14.99 -7.10 19.83
CA ALA A 52 14.31 -6.92 21.11
C ALA A 52 14.95 -5.83 21.96
N THR A 53 14.15 -5.30 22.90
CA THR A 53 14.62 -4.39 23.94
C THR A 53 14.01 -4.79 25.28
N LEU A 54 14.83 -4.84 26.33
CA LEU A 54 14.39 -5.05 27.70
C LEU A 54 14.64 -3.79 28.53
N HIS A 55 13.58 -3.18 29.03
CA HIS A 55 13.65 -2.02 29.92
C HIS A 55 13.90 -2.47 31.36
N LEU A 56 15.07 -2.14 31.89
CA LEU A 56 15.56 -2.61 33.19
C LEU A 56 14.92 -1.89 34.38
N ASP A 57 14.28 -0.74 34.17
CA ASP A 57 13.58 0.02 35.21
C ASP A 57 12.11 -0.38 35.39
N SER A 58 11.52 -1.01 34.38
CA SER A 58 10.10 -1.37 34.36
C SER A 58 9.83 -2.85 34.07
N SER A 59 10.82 -3.61 33.60
CA SER A 59 10.73 -4.99 33.11
C SER A 59 9.90 -5.17 31.82
N TYR A 60 9.74 -4.11 31.03
CA TYR A 60 9.03 -4.16 29.75
C TYR A 60 9.94 -4.77 28.69
N PHE A 61 9.51 -5.89 28.14
CA PHE A 61 10.22 -6.63 27.10
C PHE A 61 9.49 -6.50 25.77
N ARG A 62 10.14 -5.91 24.77
CA ARG A 62 9.58 -5.70 23.42
C ARG A 62 10.34 -6.53 22.41
N MET A 63 9.64 -7.09 21.43
CA MET A 63 10.21 -7.95 20.39
C MET A 63 9.64 -7.57 19.01
N ASN A 64 10.50 -7.53 18.00
CA ASN A 64 10.16 -7.26 16.60
C ASN A 64 10.43 -8.50 15.76
N TRP A 65 9.51 -8.88 14.89
CA TRP A 65 9.73 -10.00 13.97
C TRP A 65 10.76 -9.69 12.89
N ALA A 66 10.90 -8.43 12.49
CA ALA A 66 11.88 -7.97 11.51
C ALA A 66 12.48 -6.60 11.87
N PRO A 67 13.67 -6.26 11.33
CA PRO A 67 14.38 -5.02 11.66
C PRO A 67 13.64 -3.74 11.26
N ASP A 68 12.73 -3.83 10.29
CA ASP A 68 11.89 -2.76 9.77
C ASP A 68 10.47 -2.75 10.39
N SER A 69 10.18 -3.70 11.29
CA SER A 69 8.96 -3.69 12.11
C SER A 69 9.13 -2.77 13.33
N GLY A 70 8.11 -1.96 13.62
CA GLY A 70 8.08 -1.13 14.82
C GLY A 70 7.75 -1.90 16.11
N CYS A 71 8.34 -1.50 17.23
CA CYS A 71 8.04 -2.03 18.56
C CYS A 71 6.69 -1.49 19.09
N GLY A 72 5.59 -2.19 18.81
CA GLY A 72 4.24 -1.86 19.30
C GLY A 72 4.02 -2.27 20.75
N THR A 73 3.73 -3.55 20.95
CA THR A 73 3.38 -4.18 22.22
C THR A 73 4.61 -4.58 23.05
N ALA A 74 4.55 -4.35 24.37
CA ALA A 74 5.49 -4.88 25.36
C ALA A 74 4.86 -6.03 26.15
N VAL A 75 5.69 -7.00 26.54
CA VAL A 75 5.37 -8.00 27.56
C VAL A 75 6.03 -7.57 28.86
N ILE A 76 5.25 -7.37 29.91
CA ILE A 76 5.76 -7.04 31.23
C ILE A 76 6.18 -8.34 31.93
N LEU A 77 7.48 -8.48 32.20
CA LEU A 77 8.04 -9.70 32.80
C LEU A 77 7.79 -9.77 34.32
N SER A 78 7.73 -8.62 35.01
CA SER A 78 7.39 -8.59 36.44
C SER A 78 5.90 -8.90 36.65
N PRO A 79 5.54 -9.67 37.70
CA PRO A 79 4.14 -9.87 38.05
C PRO A 79 3.48 -8.57 38.52
N SER A 80 2.21 -8.39 38.18
CA SER A 80 1.38 -7.26 38.61
C SER A 80 0.23 -7.73 39.50
N PHE A 81 -0.14 -6.95 40.52
CA PHE A 81 -1.18 -7.35 41.50
C PHE A 81 -1.75 -6.15 42.25
N TRP A 82 -2.90 -6.35 42.90
CA TRP A 82 -3.55 -5.33 43.73
C TRP A 82 -3.25 -5.55 45.21
N THR A 83 -2.85 -4.48 45.91
CA THR A 83 -2.84 -4.44 47.37
C THR A 83 -3.83 -3.41 47.88
N SER A 84 -4.03 -3.35 49.21
CA SER A 84 -4.80 -2.28 49.84
C SER A 84 -4.31 -0.87 49.50
N ASP A 85 -3.04 -0.75 49.12
CA ASP A 85 -2.36 0.52 48.80
C ASP A 85 -2.36 0.81 47.29
N GLY A 86 -3.14 0.06 46.51
CA GLY A 86 -3.33 0.25 45.07
C GLY A 86 -2.67 -0.81 44.19
N TYR A 87 -2.77 -0.60 42.88
CA TYR A 87 -2.25 -1.49 41.85
C TYR A 87 -0.73 -1.37 41.72
N LYS A 88 -0.05 -2.52 41.62
CA LYS A 88 1.41 -2.64 41.48
C LYS A 88 1.71 -3.26 40.10
N GLN A 89 2.46 -2.55 39.27
CA GLN A 89 2.86 -2.97 37.92
C GLN A 89 4.23 -2.40 37.60
N GLY A 90 5.06 -3.22 36.94
CA GLY A 90 6.42 -2.87 36.58
C GLY A 90 7.35 -2.86 37.79
N ALA A 91 8.56 -3.37 37.60
CA ALA A 91 9.60 -3.33 38.62
C ALA A 91 10.97 -3.22 37.95
N GLY A 92 11.91 -2.58 38.65
CA GLY A 92 13.30 -2.60 38.24
C GLY A 92 13.88 -4.01 38.37
N ILE A 93 14.73 -4.40 37.43
CA ILE A 93 15.37 -5.72 37.39
C ILE A 93 16.89 -5.60 37.21
N SER A 94 17.63 -6.50 37.85
CA SER A 94 18.99 -6.85 37.43
C SER A 94 18.93 -7.99 36.41
N TYR A 95 19.96 -8.10 35.57
CA TYR A 95 20.04 -9.15 34.57
C TYR A 95 21.45 -9.70 34.40
N ASN A 96 21.54 -10.92 33.87
CA ASN A 96 22.76 -11.52 33.36
C ASN A 96 22.43 -12.27 32.06
N GLN A 97 23.34 -12.24 31.08
CA GLN A 97 23.13 -12.86 29.77
C GLN A 97 24.12 -13.99 29.50
N ILE A 98 23.64 -15.06 28.87
CA ILE A 98 24.43 -16.25 28.52
C ILE A 98 24.06 -16.67 27.10
N GLN A 99 25.06 -16.91 26.26
CA GLN A 99 24.88 -17.58 24.97
C GLN A 99 24.78 -19.09 25.22
N ASP A 100 23.66 -19.72 24.88
CA ASP A 100 23.40 -21.16 25.07
C ASP A 100 23.14 -21.81 23.70
N GLY A 101 24.19 -22.36 23.09
CA GLY A 101 24.12 -22.79 21.68
C GLY A 101 23.81 -21.60 20.77
N GLU A 102 22.71 -21.69 20.00
CA GLU A 102 22.23 -20.63 19.10
C GLU A 102 21.30 -19.63 19.80
N ASP A 103 20.83 -19.93 21.01
CA ASP A 103 19.88 -19.10 21.76
C ASP A 103 20.60 -18.08 22.65
N LEU A 104 19.92 -16.98 22.96
CA LEU A 104 20.32 -16.03 24.00
C LEU A 104 19.46 -16.23 25.24
N LEU A 105 20.09 -16.48 26.39
CA LEU A 105 19.42 -16.54 27.68
C LEU A 105 19.67 -15.25 28.44
N ILE A 106 18.59 -14.63 28.91
CA ILE A 106 18.62 -13.48 29.82
C ILE A 106 17.99 -13.93 31.13
N HIS A 107 18.83 -14.11 32.14
CA HIS A 107 18.38 -14.27 33.52
C HIS A 107 18.06 -12.89 34.09
N PHE A 108 16.93 -12.74 34.74
CA PHE A 108 16.53 -11.49 35.39
C PHE A 108 16.00 -11.74 36.79
N GLU A 109 16.19 -10.77 37.68
CA GLU A 109 15.68 -10.81 39.05
C GLU A 109 15.21 -9.41 39.47
N GLY A 110 14.20 -9.34 40.32
CA GLY A 110 13.67 -8.09 40.84
C GLY A 110 12.79 -8.30 42.08
N GLU A 111 12.31 -7.20 42.64
CA GLU A 111 11.38 -7.21 43.76
C GLU A 111 10.25 -6.21 43.52
N ASN A 112 9.02 -6.64 43.79
CA ASN A 112 7.83 -5.78 43.74
C ASN A 112 7.10 -5.85 45.09
N TYR A 113 7.24 -4.81 45.92
CA TYR A 113 6.54 -4.65 47.22
C TYR A 113 6.58 -5.91 48.13
N GLY A 114 7.77 -6.46 48.37
CA GLY A 114 7.96 -7.63 49.23
C GLY A 114 7.82 -8.99 48.54
N LEU A 115 7.42 -9.02 47.26
CA LEU A 115 7.47 -10.21 46.42
C LEU A 115 8.73 -10.16 45.54
N GLY A 116 9.73 -10.98 45.85
CA GLY A 116 10.86 -11.22 44.97
C GLY A 116 10.45 -12.09 43.79
N PHE A 117 11.03 -11.84 42.62
CA PHE A 117 10.84 -12.68 41.43
C PHE A 117 12.16 -12.85 40.69
N GLU A 118 12.36 -14.02 40.11
CA GLU A 118 13.47 -14.31 39.21
C GLU A 118 12.98 -15.13 38.03
N GLY A 119 13.63 -14.98 36.88
CA GLY A 119 13.22 -15.67 35.68
C GLY A 119 14.30 -15.74 34.61
N THR A 120 13.97 -16.44 33.53
CA THR A 120 14.81 -16.56 32.34
C THR A 120 13.97 -16.29 31.11
N VAL A 121 14.45 -15.41 30.23
CA VAL A 121 13.97 -15.25 28.85
C VAL A 121 14.97 -15.94 27.94
N ARG A 122 14.57 -17.01 27.28
CA ARG A 122 15.34 -17.69 26.23
C ARG A 122 14.85 -17.22 24.88
N ILE A 123 15.68 -16.48 24.16
CA ILE A 123 15.35 -15.92 22.84
C ILE A 123 15.98 -16.78 21.76
N HIS A 124 15.15 -17.24 20.83
CA HIS A 124 15.56 -18.08 19.71
C HIS A 124 15.94 -17.23 18.49
N PRO A 125 16.88 -17.70 17.64
CA PRO A 125 17.22 -17.00 16.41
C PRO A 125 15.97 -16.55 15.63
N PRO A 126 15.90 -15.28 15.20
CA PRO A 126 14.77 -14.78 14.45
C PRO A 126 14.67 -15.50 13.10
N THR A 127 13.43 -15.66 12.65
CA THR A 127 13.11 -16.09 11.29
C THR A 127 12.62 -14.89 10.48
N ARG A 128 12.33 -15.10 9.19
CA ARG A 128 11.87 -14.05 8.29
C ARG A 128 10.50 -13.49 8.65
N ASP A 129 9.66 -14.26 9.35
CA ASP A 129 8.28 -13.88 9.69
C ASP A 129 7.99 -13.78 11.18
N GLN A 130 8.93 -14.18 12.05
CA GLN A 130 8.73 -14.18 13.51
C GLN A 130 10.03 -14.25 14.31
N ILE A 131 9.97 -13.78 15.56
CA ILE A 131 10.92 -14.06 16.64
C ILE A 131 10.18 -14.64 17.85
N ILE A 132 10.79 -15.63 18.52
CA ILE A 132 10.19 -16.37 19.62
C ILE A 132 11.06 -16.25 20.87
N ALA A 133 10.43 -16.09 22.04
CA ALA A 133 11.10 -16.17 23.33
C ALA A 133 10.31 -17.00 24.35
N ASP A 134 10.97 -17.97 24.99
CA ASP A 134 10.42 -18.74 26.10
C ASP A 134 10.74 -18.08 27.44
N VAL A 135 9.72 -17.86 28.26
CA VAL A 135 9.85 -17.22 29.57
C VAL A 135 9.48 -18.19 30.69
N ASN A 136 10.34 -18.27 31.70
CA ASN A 136 10.09 -18.99 32.94
C ASN A 136 10.32 -18.06 34.11
N VAL A 137 9.40 -18.02 35.08
CA VAL A 137 9.50 -17.14 36.26
C VAL A 137 9.13 -17.90 37.52
N SER A 138 9.80 -17.59 38.62
CA SER A 138 9.48 -18.02 39.97
C SER A 138 9.47 -16.85 40.94
N THR A 139 8.71 -16.99 42.03
CA THR A 139 8.60 -15.96 43.07
C THR A 139 9.14 -16.44 44.42
N SER A 140 9.53 -15.48 45.25
CA SER A 140 9.92 -15.69 46.64
C SER A 140 9.33 -14.59 47.52
N GLY A 141 9.02 -14.91 48.78
CA GLY A 141 8.33 -14.00 49.69
C GLY A 141 6.81 -14.03 49.56
N ASP A 142 6.14 -13.12 50.27
CA ASP A 142 4.68 -13.04 50.37
C ASP A 142 4.20 -11.60 50.12
N VAL A 143 3.03 -11.46 49.49
CA VAL A 143 2.37 -10.16 49.29
C VAL A 143 1.47 -9.84 50.48
N ALA A 144 1.86 -8.83 51.27
CA ALA A 144 0.99 -8.32 52.34
C ALA A 144 -0.23 -7.59 51.77
N ASN A 145 -1.39 -7.79 52.38
CA ASN A 145 -2.64 -7.10 52.04
C ASN A 145 -3.09 -7.25 50.56
N LEU A 146 -2.89 -8.43 49.97
CA LEU A 146 -3.37 -8.76 48.63
C LEU A 146 -4.90 -8.58 48.55
N VAL A 147 -5.38 -7.90 47.50
CA VAL A 147 -6.80 -7.67 47.26
C VAL A 147 -7.29 -8.67 46.22
N HIS A 148 -8.28 -9.48 46.60
CA HIS A 148 -8.92 -10.40 45.68
C HIS A 148 -9.87 -9.66 44.74
N ARG A 149 -9.58 -9.71 43.44
CA ARG A 149 -10.41 -9.24 42.33
C ARG A 149 -10.43 -10.32 41.25
N GLU A 150 -11.62 -10.75 40.87
CA GLU A 150 -11.77 -11.80 39.85
C GLU A 150 -11.10 -11.37 38.55
N GLY A 151 -10.23 -12.23 38.00
CA GLY A 151 -9.50 -11.93 36.76
C GLY A 151 -8.40 -10.87 36.87
N GLU A 152 -8.10 -10.38 38.07
CA GLU A 152 -7.10 -9.31 38.28
C GLU A 152 -6.22 -9.46 39.52
N THR A 153 -6.50 -10.43 40.40
CA THR A 153 -5.82 -10.56 41.71
C THR A 153 -4.31 -10.64 41.56
N PHE A 154 -3.82 -11.52 40.69
CA PHE A 154 -2.42 -11.68 40.35
C PHE A 154 -2.26 -11.90 38.85
N LYS A 155 -1.43 -11.09 38.20
CA LYS A 155 -1.15 -11.10 36.76
C LYS A 155 0.31 -11.54 36.56
N PRO A 156 0.58 -12.83 36.26
CA PRO A 156 1.95 -13.32 36.10
C PRO A 156 2.74 -12.67 34.94
N MET A 157 2.04 -12.03 34.01
CA MET A 157 2.50 -11.37 32.80
C MET A 157 1.35 -10.53 32.23
N MET A 158 1.69 -9.53 31.42
CA MET A 158 0.72 -8.60 30.84
C MET A 158 1.28 -8.05 29.54
N LEU A 159 0.45 -7.99 28.50
CA LEU A 159 0.70 -7.19 27.32
C LEU A 159 0.33 -5.74 27.63
N ALA A 160 1.24 -4.83 27.31
CA ALA A 160 1.05 -3.40 27.37
C ALA A 160 1.26 -2.82 25.97
N SER A 161 0.31 -2.00 25.50
CA SER A 161 0.40 -1.38 24.18
C SER A 161 -0.43 -0.11 24.12
N MET A 162 -0.43 0.57 22.97
CA MET A 162 -1.12 1.83 22.75
C MET A 162 -2.36 1.66 21.85
N HIS A 163 -3.46 2.30 22.21
CA HIS A 163 -4.63 2.46 21.35
C HIS A 163 -5.33 3.80 21.63
N ILE A 164 -5.25 4.72 20.66
CA ILE A 164 -5.78 6.08 20.79
C ILE A 164 -7.24 6.13 20.31
N SER A 165 -7.55 5.50 19.18
CA SER A 165 -8.92 5.39 18.65
C SER A 165 -9.07 4.26 17.64
N GLU A 166 -10.33 4.01 17.24
CA GLU A 166 -10.67 3.13 16.12
C GLU A 166 -10.00 3.48 14.80
N ASN A 167 -9.42 4.69 14.64
CA ASN A 167 -8.73 5.22 13.44
C ASN A 167 -7.27 5.65 13.68
N GLY A 168 -6.74 5.45 14.90
CA GLY A 168 -5.37 5.79 15.28
C GLY A 168 -4.86 4.83 16.34
N TRP A 169 -4.16 3.77 15.95
CA TRP A 169 -3.92 2.62 16.82
C TRP A 169 -2.53 1.99 16.58
N ASP A 170 -1.83 1.55 17.63
CA ASP A 170 -0.69 0.63 17.46
C ASP A 170 -1.15 -0.83 17.35
N ASP A 171 -2.28 -1.19 17.99
CA ASP A 171 -2.91 -2.52 17.91
C ASP A 171 -4.40 -2.41 17.56
N GLN A 172 -4.86 -3.26 16.63
CA GLN A 172 -6.22 -3.19 16.07
C GLN A 172 -7.24 -3.94 16.92
N ARG A 173 -6.87 -5.10 17.44
CA ARG A 173 -7.78 -6.01 18.15
C ARG A 173 -7.01 -6.82 19.19
N ALA A 174 -7.73 -7.24 20.22
CA ALA A 174 -7.24 -8.25 21.16
C ALA A 174 -7.89 -9.60 20.84
N TYR A 175 -7.26 -10.71 21.21
CA TYR A 175 -7.89 -12.02 21.08
C TYR A 175 -7.45 -12.98 22.21
N ALA A 176 -8.30 -13.94 22.55
CA ALA A 176 -8.03 -15.00 23.52
C ALA A 176 -8.62 -16.32 23.04
N GLY A 177 -7.78 -17.32 22.79
CA GLY A 177 -8.15 -18.53 22.06
C GLY A 177 -8.71 -18.16 20.68
N SER A 178 -9.88 -18.70 20.34
CA SER A 178 -10.56 -18.40 19.07
C SER A 178 -11.45 -17.14 19.10
N LYS A 179 -11.52 -16.43 20.24
CA LYS A 179 -12.38 -15.24 20.37
C LYS A 179 -11.57 -13.97 20.15
N SER A 180 -12.09 -13.06 19.32
CA SER A 180 -11.51 -11.75 19.05
C SER A 180 -12.39 -10.64 19.64
N PHE A 181 -11.75 -9.55 20.10
CA PHE A 181 -12.35 -8.41 20.77
C PHE A 181 -11.89 -7.13 20.09
N SER A 182 -12.83 -6.22 19.83
CA SER A 182 -12.49 -4.84 19.52
C SER A 182 -11.97 -4.14 20.77
N ILE A 183 -11.02 -3.24 20.62
CA ILE A 183 -10.47 -2.48 21.75
C ILE A 183 -11.36 -1.25 21.97
N PRO A 184 -11.99 -1.09 23.16
CA PRO A 184 -12.84 0.06 23.42
C PRO A 184 -11.98 1.30 23.65
N ARG A 185 -12.53 2.49 23.37
CA ARG A 185 -11.85 3.76 23.66
C ARG A 185 -11.46 3.90 25.14
N ASN A 186 -12.26 3.37 26.06
CA ASN A 186 -11.98 3.31 27.49
C ASN A 186 -12.84 2.21 28.13
N GLY A 187 -12.27 1.35 28.97
CA GLY A 187 -13.01 0.29 29.68
C GLY A 187 -12.48 -1.13 29.45
N TRP A 188 -13.28 -2.11 29.83
CA TRP A 188 -12.97 -3.53 29.67
C TRP A 188 -12.97 -3.96 28.21
N ILE A 189 -11.92 -4.65 27.77
CA ILE A 189 -11.83 -5.26 26.45
C ILE A 189 -12.78 -6.46 26.33
N ASN A 190 -12.98 -7.18 27.42
CA ASN A 190 -13.89 -8.31 27.53
C ASN A 190 -14.72 -8.18 28.82
N ASP A 191 -16.04 -8.36 28.70
CA ASP A 191 -16.99 -8.15 29.81
C ASP A 191 -16.77 -9.09 31.01
N SER A 192 -16.17 -10.27 30.77
CA SER A 192 -15.80 -11.26 31.80
C SER A 192 -14.52 -12.00 31.41
N PRO A 193 -13.69 -12.43 32.37
CA PRO A 193 -12.46 -13.19 32.09
C PRO A 193 -12.71 -14.49 31.30
N ILE A 194 -11.84 -14.78 30.35
CA ILE A 194 -12.00 -15.90 29.40
C ILE A 194 -10.94 -16.96 29.66
N GLN A 195 -11.33 -18.22 29.76
CA GLN A 195 -10.35 -19.30 29.90
C GLN A 195 -9.70 -19.60 28.54
N ALA A 196 -8.40 -19.34 28.38
CA ALA A 196 -7.66 -19.64 27.16
C ALA A 196 -6.19 -19.99 27.44
N SER A 197 -5.59 -20.78 26.54
CA SER A 197 -4.16 -21.12 26.57
C SER A 197 -3.32 -20.25 25.63
N SER A 198 -3.95 -19.37 24.87
CA SER A 198 -3.28 -18.37 24.03
C SER A 198 -4.07 -17.08 24.02
N PHE A 199 -3.37 -15.95 23.95
CA PHE A 199 -3.96 -14.63 23.81
C PHE A 199 -2.94 -13.64 23.23
N GLY A 200 -3.40 -12.56 22.62
CA GLY A 200 -2.50 -11.62 21.97
C GLY A 200 -3.14 -10.31 21.57
N LEU A 201 -2.30 -9.41 21.06
CA LEU A 201 -2.70 -8.17 20.41
C LEU A 201 -2.29 -8.23 18.93
N LEU A 202 -3.27 -8.01 18.07
CA LEU A 202 -3.11 -7.98 16.62
C LEU A 202 -2.53 -6.63 16.21
N ARG A 203 -1.49 -6.68 15.38
CA ARG A 203 -0.77 -5.51 14.87
C ARG A 203 -1.72 -4.43 14.36
N GLY A 204 -1.28 -3.19 14.57
CA GLY A 204 -1.69 -2.03 13.83
C GLY A 204 -0.53 -1.37 13.12
N SER A 205 -0.85 -0.45 12.21
CA SER A 205 0.07 0.60 11.83
C SER A 205 -0.54 1.88 12.35
N SER A 206 0.22 2.61 13.16
CA SER A 206 -0.14 3.96 13.53
C SER A 206 0.76 4.94 12.80
N ALA A 207 0.30 6.17 12.91
CA ALA A 207 1.15 7.29 13.11
C ALA A 207 2.53 7.04 13.76
N TRP A 208 2.74 6.37 14.86
CA TRP A 208 4.06 6.41 15.51
C TRP A 208 4.90 5.17 15.19
N LYS A 209 4.27 4.17 14.56
CA LYS A 209 4.83 2.83 14.32
C LYS A 209 4.28 2.21 13.04
N ALA A 210 5.14 2.09 12.02
CA ALA A 210 4.85 1.33 10.82
C ALA A 210 5.07 -0.17 11.07
N ASN A 211 4.16 -0.99 10.55
CA ASN A 211 4.29 -2.45 10.56
C ASN A 211 4.55 -3.01 11.97
N ALA A 212 3.76 -2.60 12.97
CA ALA A 212 3.91 -3.14 14.32
C ALA A 212 3.79 -4.67 14.29
N SER A 213 4.49 -5.32 15.20
CA SER A 213 4.43 -6.77 15.33
C SER A 213 3.11 -7.21 15.96
N THR A 214 2.50 -8.29 15.46
CA THR A 214 1.48 -9.01 16.24
C THR A 214 2.21 -9.77 17.34
N VAL A 215 1.75 -9.61 18.59
CA VAL A 215 2.36 -10.27 19.75
C VAL A 215 1.39 -11.28 20.33
N ASP A 216 1.78 -12.55 20.29
CA ASP A 216 1.05 -13.67 20.84
C ASP A 216 1.73 -14.19 22.12
N ILE A 217 0.92 -14.57 23.11
CA ILE A 217 1.34 -15.28 24.31
C ILE A 217 0.74 -16.69 24.28
N ILE A 218 1.60 -17.69 24.38
CA ILE A 218 1.23 -19.11 24.45
C ILE A 218 1.53 -19.62 25.86
N LEU A 219 0.49 -20.07 26.56
CA LEU A 219 0.55 -20.57 27.94
C LEU A 219 0.66 -22.09 27.97
N LYS A 220 1.33 -22.66 28.99
CA LYS A 220 1.37 -24.12 29.19
C LYS A 220 0.00 -24.75 29.50
N GLY A 221 -0.94 -23.94 29.97
CA GLY A 221 -2.29 -24.37 30.30
C GLY A 221 -3.25 -23.19 30.36
N PRO A 222 -4.56 -23.45 30.37
CA PRO A 222 -5.56 -22.41 30.22
C PRO A 222 -5.67 -21.53 31.47
N MET A 223 -5.56 -20.21 31.31
CA MET A 223 -5.70 -19.21 32.38
C MET A 223 -6.86 -18.26 32.09
N LYS A 224 -7.31 -17.51 33.11
CA LYS A 224 -8.32 -16.46 32.94
C LYS A 224 -7.67 -15.26 32.25
N ILE A 225 -8.12 -14.89 31.05
CA ILE A 225 -7.63 -13.76 30.27
C ILE A 225 -8.59 -12.59 30.43
N ALA A 226 -8.06 -11.41 30.72
CA ALA A 226 -8.83 -10.17 30.77
C ALA A 226 -7.99 -8.98 30.29
N GLY A 227 -8.65 -7.88 29.94
CA GLY A 227 -7.95 -6.62 29.78
C GLY A 227 -8.79 -5.37 29.78
N TRP A 228 -8.08 -4.26 29.79
CA TRP A 228 -8.60 -2.93 30.00
C TRP A 228 -7.86 -1.95 29.09
N ASN A 229 -8.57 -0.97 28.56
CA ASN A 229 -7.98 0.19 27.90
C ASN A 229 -8.31 1.45 28.69
N GLU A 230 -7.31 2.28 28.99
CA GLU A 230 -7.50 3.59 29.60
C GLU A 230 -7.15 4.69 28.59
N LEU A 231 -8.12 5.54 28.26
CA LEU A 231 -7.92 6.58 27.24
C LEU A 231 -6.76 7.52 27.62
N ASP A 232 -5.72 7.51 26.80
CA ASP A 232 -4.65 8.52 26.81
C ASP A 232 -4.36 8.95 25.36
N GLN A 233 -4.11 10.24 25.17
CA GLN A 233 -3.80 10.83 23.87
C GLN A 233 -2.29 10.95 23.63
N ASN A 234 -1.46 10.69 24.64
CA ASN A 234 -0.02 10.65 24.48
C ASN A 234 0.40 9.32 23.84
N PRO A 235 0.97 9.34 22.62
CA PRO A 235 1.33 8.10 21.92
C PRO A 235 2.53 7.36 22.55
N ASN A 236 3.17 7.94 23.56
CA ASN A 236 4.22 7.27 24.31
C ASN A 236 3.70 6.52 25.54
N ASN A 237 2.40 6.59 25.82
CA ASN A 237 1.77 5.92 26.94
C ASN A 237 1.09 4.63 26.47
N ASP A 238 1.42 3.52 27.12
CA ASP A 238 0.71 2.25 26.90
C ASP A 238 -0.66 2.34 27.59
N THR A 239 -1.74 2.42 26.80
CA THR A 239 -3.13 2.54 27.26
C THR A 239 -3.83 1.19 27.45
N ILE A 240 -3.39 0.19 26.69
CA ILE A 240 -3.91 -1.18 26.72
C ILE A 240 -3.16 -1.97 27.77
N GLY A 241 -3.93 -2.67 28.60
CA GLY A 241 -3.48 -3.79 29.38
C GLY A 241 -4.25 -5.06 29.03
N PHE A 242 -3.57 -6.13 28.62
CA PHE A 242 -4.22 -7.41 28.32
C PHE A 242 -3.40 -8.56 28.92
N TRP A 243 -3.98 -9.38 29.80
CA TRP A 243 -3.22 -10.27 30.69
C TRP A 243 -3.91 -11.61 30.95
N ALA A 244 -3.11 -12.60 31.31
CA ALA A 244 -3.58 -13.79 32.02
C ALA A 244 -3.57 -13.53 33.55
N ALA A 245 -4.48 -14.17 34.28
CA ALA A 245 -4.70 -13.94 35.70
C ALA A 245 -4.78 -15.23 36.51
N SER A 246 -4.40 -15.12 37.77
CA SER A 246 -4.56 -16.10 38.83
C SER A 246 -5.26 -15.46 40.03
N ASP A 247 -6.07 -16.25 40.73
CA ASP A 247 -6.78 -15.83 41.95
C ASP A 247 -5.85 -15.83 43.18
N THR A 248 -4.63 -16.34 43.04
CA THR A 248 -3.58 -16.40 44.08
C THR A 248 -2.21 -16.05 43.52
N VAL A 249 -1.27 -15.66 44.39
CA VAL A 249 0.15 -15.46 44.02
C VAL A 249 0.73 -16.80 43.57
N MET A 250 1.27 -16.85 42.36
CA MET A 250 1.86 -18.06 41.80
C MET A 250 3.32 -18.20 42.22
N SER A 251 3.74 -19.40 42.59
CA SER A 251 5.15 -19.70 42.93
C SER A 251 6.04 -19.85 41.69
N SER A 252 5.48 -20.26 40.56
CA SER A 252 6.16 -20.30 39.26
C SER A 252 5.18 -20.39 38.09
N TRP A 253 5.60 -19.93 36.91
CA TRP A 253 4.86 -20.04 35.65
C TRP A 253 5.80 -19.99 34.44
N SER A 254 5.28 -20.39 33.28
CA SER A 254 6.00 -20.29 32.01
C SER A 254 5.05 -20.02 30.84
N TYR A 255 5.56 -19.31 29.85
CA TYR A 255 4.85 -18.94 28.63
C TYR A 255 5.84 -18.66 27.49
N THR A 256 5.35 -18.68 26.26
CA THR A 256 6.12 -18.33 25.07
C THR A 256 5.57 -17.03 24.49
N ILE A 257 6.45 -16.12 24.12
CA ILE A 257 6.16 -14.88 23.39
C ILE A 257 6.48 -15.14 21.93
N VAL A 258 5.54 -14.84 21.04
CA VAL A 258 5.77 -14.84 19.59
C VAL A 258 5.50 -13.43 19.09
N SER A 259 6.51 -12.80 18.50
CA SER A 259 6.35 -11.56 17.73
C SER A 259 6.43 -11.93 16.26
N ARG A 260 5.39 -11.64 15.47
CA ARG A 260 5.28 -12.11 14.07
C ARG A 260 4.70 -11.08 13.12
N LEU A 261 5.01 -11.26 11.83
CA LEU A 261 4.25 -10.70 10.71
C LEU A 261 2.83 -11.31 10.74
N HIS A 262 1.80 -10.46 10.73
CA HIS A 262 0.41 -10.89 10.54
C HIS A 262 -0.08 -10.42 9.17
N GLY A 263 -0.76 -11.30 8.43
CA GLY A 263 -1.14 -11.11 7.04
C GLY A 263 -0.32 -11.93 6.04
N CYS A 264 -0.72 -11.83 4.77
CA CYS A 264 -0.19 -12.56 3.63
C CYS A 264 -0.01 -11.61 2.43
N TYR A 265 1.18 -11.58 1.82
CA TYR A 265 1.45 -10.79 0.63
C TYR A 265 0.66 -11.28 -0.58
N THR A 266 -0.05 -10.36 -1.25
CA THR A 266 -0.67 -10.65 -2.54
C THR A 266 0.37 -10.52 -3.65
N GLY A 267 0.52 -11.57 -4.45
CA GLY A 267 1.39 -11.57 -5.61
C GLY A 267 0.67 -11.99 -6.88
N ALA A 268 1.20 -11.57 -8.03
CA ALA A 268 0.75 -12.10 -9.31
C ALA A 268 1.87 -12.29 -10.35
N TYR A 269 1.68 -13.31 -11.19
CA TYR A 269 2.32 -13.41 -12.50
C TYR A 269 1.37 -12.86 -13.57
N LEU A 270 1.86 -11.92 -14.38
CA LEU A 270 1.05 -11.18 -15.37
C LEU A 270 1.39 -11.51 -16.83
N GLY A 271 2.12 -12.62 -17.06
CA GLY A 271 2.50 -13.08 -18.39
C GLY A 271 3.71 -12.35 -18.99
N CYS A 272 3.65 -12.13 -20.32
CA CYS A 272 4.72 -11.55 -21.14
C CYS A 272 5.96 -12.45 -21.36
N GLY A 273 5.90 -13.72 -20.96
CA GLY A 273 6.86 -14.75 -21.33
C GLY A 273 6.64 -15.23 -22.76
N SER A 274 7.60 -15.99 -23.30
CA SER A 274 7.53 -16.50 -24.68
C SER A 274 6.41 -17.52 -24.92
N GLU A 275 5.90 -18.14 -23.86
CA GLU A 275 4.82 -19.13 -23.89
C GLU A 275 3.43 -18.51 -23.62
N ASP A 276 3.40 -17.23 -23.23
CA ASP A 276 2.19 -16.54 -22.82
C ASP A 276 1.53 -15.85 -24.00
N SER A 277 0.23 -16.05 -24.10
CA SER A 277 -0.63 -15.41 -25.11
C SER A 277 -1.28 -14.13 -24.59
N SER A 278 -1.14 -13.83 -23.29
CA SER A 278 -1.49 -12.53 -22.70
C SER A 278 -0.32 -11.90 -21.96
N CYS A 279 -0.37 -10.58 -21.85
CA CYS A 279 0.60 -9.77 -21.11
C CYS A 279 -0.16 -8.57 -20.52
N GLN A 280 -0.05 -8.37 -19.21
CA GLN A 280 -0.73 -7.30 -18.49
C GLN A 280 0.29 -6.47 -17.69
N SER A 281 0.12 -5.15 -17.61
CA SER A 281 0.96 -4.29 -16.76
C SER A 281 0.51 -4.35 -15.29
N MET A 282 1.46 -4.17 -14.37
CA MET A 282 1.21 -4.16 -12.93
C MET A 282 0.16 -3.14 -12.52
N GLU A 283 0.22 -1.94 -13.11
CA GLU A 283 -0.72 -0.85 -12.82
C GLU A 283 -2.14 -1.23 -13.27
N SER A 284 -2.27 -1.86 -14.44
CA SER A 284 -3.58 -2.25 -14.97
C SER A 284 -4.21 -3.38 -14.16
N PHE A 285 -3.36 -4.30 -13.68
CA PHE A 285 -3.80 -5.39 -12.83
C PHE A 285 -4.26 -4.88 -11.46
N ASN A 286 -3.43 -4.06 -10.80
CA ASN A 286 -3.77 -3.45 -9.50
C ASN A 286 -5.07 -2.63 -9.56
N LEU A 287 -5.27 -1.87 -10.65
CA LEU A 287 -6.50 -1.12 -10.88
C LEU A 287 -7.71 -2.06 -10.99
N ALA A 288 -7.61 -3.11 -11.81
CA ALA A 288 -8.70 -4.06 -12.02
C ALA A 288 -9.08 -4.80 -10.72
N THR A 289 -8.09 -5.18 -9.92
CA THR A 289 -8.27 -5.90 -8.66
C THR A 289 -8.56 -4.98 -7.47
N GLY A 290 -8.45 -3.66 -7.63
CA GLY A 290 -8.71 -2.68 -6.57
C GLY A 290 -7.73 -2.73 -5.39
N LYS A 291 -6.51 -3.25 -5.59
CA LYS A 291 -5.46 -3.35 -4.57
C LYS A 291 -4.08 -3.41 -5.22
N ASP A 292 -3.12 -2.70 -4.64
CA ASP A 292 -1.74 -2.79 -5.09
C ASP A 292 -1.05 -4.06 -4.58
N HIS A 293 -0.61 -4.94 -5.49
CA HIS A 293 -0.03 -6.23 -5.13
C HIS A 293 1.39 -6.12 -4.58
N ALA A 294 1.63 -6.71 -3.42
CA ALA A 294 2.91 -6.70 -2.72
C ALA A 294 4.06 -7.42 -3.46
N MET A 295 3.75 -8.31 -4.40
CA MET A 295 4.77 -9.09 -5.14
C MET A 295 4.41 -9.24 -6.62
N PHE A 296 5.43 -9.31 -7.48
CA PHE A 296 5.23 -9.69 -8.88
C PHE A 296 6.28 -10.70 -9.31
N LEU A 297 5.84 -11.72 -10.07
CA LEU A 297 6.70 -12.79 -10.57
C LEU A 297 7.19 -12.52 -11.99
N LYS A 298 8.43 -12.93 -12.28
CA LYS A 298 8.95 -13.10 -13.64
C LYS A 298 9.78 -14.36 -13.78
N TYR A 299 9.55 -15.12 -14.86
CA TYR A 299 10.42 -16.24 -15.25
C TYR A 299 11.70 -15.71 -15.88
N VAL A 300 12.83 -16.28 -15.45
CA VAL A 300 14.17 -15.93 -15.89
C VAL A 300 14.98 -17.20 -16.10
N ASP A 301 15.36 -17.47 -17.35
CA ASP A 301 16.41 -18.45 -17.61
C ASP A 301 17.75 -17.91 -17.07
N ILE A 302 18.48 -18.74 -16.32
CA ILE A 302 19.85 -18.45 -15.89
C ILE A 302 20.72 -18.03 -17.08
N ALA A 303 20.51 -18.60 -18.27
CA ALA A 303 21.23 -18.21 -19.48
C ALA A 303 21.02 -16.72 -19.85
N ASP A 304 19.89 -16.13 -19.47
CA ASP A 304 19.49 -14.76 -19.79
C ASP A 304 19.76 -13.76 -18.66
N SER A 305 20.53 -14.13 -17.64
CA SER A 305 20.85 -13.26 -16.48
C SER A 305 21.41 -11.87 -16.83
N ARG A 306 21.92 -11.67 -18.05
CA ARG A 306 22.45 -10.40 -18.55
C ARG A 306 21.47 -9.58 -19.39
N ASN A 307 20.25 -10.06 -19.60
CA ASN A 307 19.20 -9.35 -20.32
C ASN A 307 18.78 -8.11 -19.50
N THR A 308 18.90 -6.93 -20.08
CA THR A 308 18.59 -5.66 -19.39
C THR A 308 17.10 -5.51 -19.09
N GLY A 309 16.22 -6.09 -19.91
CA GLY A 309 14.76 -6.01 -19.70
C GLY A 309 14.26 -6.76 -18.46
N ILE A 310 15.08 -7.62 -17.85
CA ILE A 310 14.77 -8.20 -16.53
C ILE A 310 14.90 -7.12 -15.44
N TRP A 311 15.92 -6.28 -15.54
CA TRP A 311 16.22 -5.24 -14.55
C TRP A 311 15.33 -4.02 -14.72
N ASP A 312 14.94 -3.68 -15.95
CA ASP A 312 13.92 -2.66 -16.19
C ASP A 312 12.62 -3.05 -15.48
N TRP A 313 12.15 -4.29 -15.68
CA TRP A 313 10.99 -4.83 -14.98
C TRP A 313 11.16 -4.83 -13.45
N ALA A 314 12.32 -5.24 -12.95
CA ALA A 314 12.56 -5.28 -11.50
C ALA A 314 12.55 -3.88 -10.86
N GLN A 315 13.02 -2.86 -11.60
CA GLN A 315 12.91 -1.46 -11.19
C GLN A 315 11.45 -1.00 -11.17
N ASP A 316 10.62 -1.42 -12.13
CA ASP A 316 9.18 -1.13 -12.13
C ASP A 316 8.47 -1.76 -10.93
N VAL A 317 8.77 -3.02 -10.63
CA VAL A 317 8.23 -3.71 -9.44
C VAL A 317 8.62 -2.96 -8.16
N LYS A 318 9.90 -2.61 -8.02
CA LYS A 318 10.38 -1.80 -6.89
C LYS A 318 9.68 -0.44 -6.84
N ALA A 319 9.51 0.22 -7.98
CA ALA A 319 8.80 1.49 -8.06
C ALA A 319 7.36 1.31 -7.56
N ASN A 320 6.68 0.23 -7.93
CA ASN A 320 5.37 -0.17 -7.43
C ASN A 320 5.31 -0.49 -5.93
N GLY A 321 6.43 -0.38 -5.20
CA GLY A 321 6.50 -0.68 -3.78
C GLY A 321 6.36 -2.18 -3.51
N ALA A 322 6.53 -3.00 -4.54
CA ALA A 322 6.40 -4.44 -4.51
C ALA A 322 7.76 -5.12 -4.48
N ILE A 323 7.75 -6.41 -4.15
CA ILE A 323 8.90 -7.29 -4.11
C ILE A 323 9.02 -8.02 -5.45
N PRO A 324 10.15 -7.90 -6.17
CA PRO A 324 10.42 -8.72 -7.34
C PRO A 324 10.65 -10.18 -6.94
N VAL A 325 9.88 -11.07 -7.56
CA VAL A 325 10.03 -12.53 -7.44
C VAL A 325 10.53 -13.08 -8.77
N PHE A 326 11.67 -13.77 -8.74
CA PHE A 326 12.27 -14.36 -9.93
C PHE A 326 12.14 -15.89 -9.87
N MET A 327 11.40 -16.45 -10.82
CA MET A 327 11.49 -17.88 -11.12
C MET A 327 12.76 -18.11 -11.94
N TYR A 328 13.86 -18.42 -11.25
CA TYR A 328 15.22 -18.40 -11.78
C TYR A 328 15.71 -19.81 -12.12
N ASP A 329 15.33 -20.28 -13.31
CA ASP A 329 15.44 -21.69 -13.65
C ASP A 329 16.58 -22.03 -14.62
N PRO A 330 17.13 -23.26 -14.52
CA PRO A 330 18.17 -23.75 -15.43
C PRO A 330 17.55 -24.47 -16.63
N TYR A 331 16.97 -23.76 -17.60
CA TYR A 331 16.35 -24.38 -18.79
C TYR A 331 17.31 -25.26 -19.61
N GLY A 332 18.61 -24.98 -19.59
CA GLY A 332 19.65 -25.85 -20.16
C GLY A 332 20.00 -27.10 -19.32
N GLY A 333 19.39 -27.27 -18.14
CA GLY A 333 19.65 -28.32 -17.16
C GLY A 333 20.67 -27.94 -16.07
N LEU A 334 20.72 -28.72 -14.99
CA LEU A 334 21.58 -28.47 -13.82
C LEU A 334 23.09 -28.42 -14.17
N GLY A 335 23.52 -29.17 -15.18
CA GLY A 335 24.90 -29.20 -15.67
C GLY A 335 25.31 -27.98 -16.50
N SER A 336 24.38 -27.18 -17.03
CA SER A 336 24.66 -26.02 -17.89
C SER A 336 24.77 -24.70 -17.14
N ILE A 337 24.64 -24.72 -15.82
CA ILE A 337 24.65 -23.53 -14.97
C ILE A 337 26.01 -22.79 -15.07
N ASP A 338 25.96 -21.53 -15.47
CA ASP A 338 27.11 -20.62 -15.51
C ASP A 338 27.15 -19.74 -14.25
N THR A 339 28.10 -20.02 -13.35
CA THR A 339 28.30 -19.27 -12.11
C THR A 339 28.55 -17.78 -12.35
N ALA A 340 29.21 -17.38 -13.45
CA ALA A 340 29.48 -15.97 -13.72
C ALA A 340 28.19 -15.19 -14.08
N LYS A 341 27.18 -15.88 -14.64
CA LYS A 341 25.85 -15.29 -14.86
C LYS A 341 25.08 -15.14 -13.55
N MET A 342 25.17 -16.12 -12.65
CA MET A 342 24.57 -16.06 -11.32
C MET A 342 25.17 -14.95 -10.46
N GLU A 343 26.50 -14.82 -10.43
CA GLU A 343 27.16 -13.73 -9.69
C GLU A 343 26.80 -12.35 -10.24
N TYR A 344 26.66 -12.23 -11.56
CA TYR A 344 26.16 -11.00 -12.17
C TYR A 344 24.71 -10.72 -11.74
N PHE A 345 23.84 -11.72 -11.77
CA PHE A 345 22.44 -11.57 -11.37
C PHE A 345 22.32 -11.17 -9.90
N ALA A 346 23.04 -11.86 -9.00
CA ALA A 346 23.08 -11.52 -7.58
C ALA A 346 23.64 -10.11 -7.35
N THR A 347 24.66 -9.68 -8.11
CA THR A 347 25.18 -8.30 -8.03
C THR A 347 24.11 -7.28 -8.39
N LYS A 348 23.30 -7.57 -9.41
CA LYS A 348 22.20 -6.70 -9.83
C LYS A 348 21.04 -6.69 -8.83
N CYS A 349 20.71 -7.83 -8.21
CA CYS A 349 19.78 -7.87 -7.07
C CYS A 349 20.26 -6.97 -5.92
N LYS A 350 21.56 -6.98 -5.60
CA LYS A 350 22.15 -6.08 -4.61
C LYS A 350 22.02 -4.61 -5.00
N GLU A 351 22.32 -4.28 -6.26
CA GLU A 351 22.20 -2.91 -6.80
C GLU A 351 20.75 -2.40 -6.81
N LEU A 352 19.76 -3.30 -6.90
CA LEU A 352 18.35 -2.95 -6.81
C LEU A 352 17.98 -2.38 -5.44
N ASP A 353 18.74 -2.66 -4.38
CA ASP A 353 18.55 -2.11 -3.02
C ASP A 353 17.09 -2.25 -2.52
N THR A 354 16.53 -3.44 -2.70
CA THR A 354 15.23 -3.87 -2.18
C THR A 354 15.29 -5.37 -1.87
N GLU A 355 14.30 -5.89 -1.17
CA GLU A 355 14.15 -7.35 -1.00
C GLU A 355 13.77 -8.00 -2.34
N VAL A 356 14.30 -9.18 -2.63
CA VAL A 356 13.97 -9.96 -3.84
C VAL A 356 13.84 -11.43 -3.51
N PHE A 357 12.93 -12.14 -4.17
CA PHE A 357 12.74 -13.57 -3.96
C PHE A 357 13.30 -14.34 -5.16
N ILE A 358 14.05 -15.40 -4.89
CA ILE A 358 14.70 -16.24 -5.90
C ILE A 358 14.19 -17.66 -5.75
N ILE A 359 13.34 -18.09 -6.67
CA ILE A 359 12.84 -19.46 -6.75
C ILE A 359 13.72 -20.19 -7.76
N PHE A 360 14.64 -21.04 -7.30
CA PHE A 360 15.58 -21.73 -8.18
C PHE A 360 15.10 -23.14 -8.53
N GLY A 361 14.96 -23.42 -9.83
CA GLY A 361 14.64 -24.77 -10.31
C GLY A 361 13.32 -25.27 -9.75
N HIS A 362 12.26 -24.48 -9.90
CA HIS A 362 10.93 -24.81 -9.38
C HIS A 362 10.44 -26.16 -9.90
N GLU A 363 9.52 -26.79 -9.14
CA GLU A 363 8.91 -28.07 -9.51
C GLU A 363 9.92 -29.19 -9.87
N MET A 364 11.10 -29.16 -9.26
CA MET A 364 12.15 -30.17 -9.45
C MET A 364 11.74 -31.62 -9.14
N ASN A 365 10.63 -31.82 -8.43
CA ASN A 365 10.05 -33.14 -8.19
C ASN A 365 9.19 -33.65 -9.38
N GLY A 366 8.80 -32.77 -10.31
CA GLY A 366 8.15 -33.12 -11.57
C GLY A 366 9.11 -33.75 -12.59
N ASN A 367 8.55 -34.43 -13.60
CA ASN A 367 9.32 -35.09 -14.67
C ASN A 367 9.31 -34.35 -16.02
N TRP A 368 8.77 -33.12 -16.05
CA TRP A 368 8.61 -32.32 -17.26
C TRP A 368 9.78 -31.35 -17.54
N TYR A 369 10.60 -31.02 -16.53
CA TYR A 369 11.75 -30.13 -16.69
C TYR A 369 13.10 -30.85 -16.75
N ALA A 370 14.08 -30.24 -17.43
CA ALA A 370 15.43 -30.80 -17.58
C ALA A 370 16.19 -30.98 -16.26
N TRP A 371 15.81 -30.25 -15.22
CA TRP A 371 16.33 -30.38 -13.85
C TRP A 371 15.50 -31.31 -12.95
N GLY A 372 14.33 -31.74 -13.43
CA GLY A 372 13.39 -32.58 -12.68
C GLY A 372 13.92 -33.98 -12.38
N GLN A 373 13.43 -34.56 -11.28
CA GLN A 373 13.73 -35.93 -10.82
C GLN A 373 15.22 -36.25 -10.65
N LYS A 374 15.99 -35.27 -10.16
CA LYS A 374 17.44 -35.38 -9.91
C LYS A 374 17.81 -34.89 -8.52
N PRO A 375 17.34 -35.53 -7.43
CA PRO A 375 17.42 -34.98 -6.06
C PRO A 375 18.84 -34.61 -5.62
N ALA A 376 19.81 -35.52 -5.79
CA ALA A 376 21.19 -35.27 -5.36
C ALA A 376 21.88 -34.13 -6.14
N GLU A 377 21.68 -34.05 -7.45
CA GLU A 377 22.25 -33.00 -8.29
C GLU A 377 21.57 -31.65 -8.03
N TYR A 378 20.24 -31.67 -7.88
CA TYR A 378 19.44 -30.48 -7.54
C TYR A 378 19.88 -29.88 -6.21
N ILE A 379 19.99 -30.69 -5.14
CA ILE A 379 20.45 -30.21 -3.83
C ILE A 379 21.84 -29.59 -3.92
N ALA A 380 22.78 -30.24 -4.61
CA ALA A 380 24.14 -29.72 -4.76
C ALA A 380 24.16 -28.35 -5.47
N LYS A 381 23.32 -28.18 -6.50
CA LYS A 381 23.20 -26.91 -7.23
C LYS A 381 22.47 -25.85 -6.43
N PHE A 382 21.34 -26.17 -5.79
CA PHE A 382 20.61 -25.23 -4.93
C PHE A 382 21.52 -24.62 -3.87
N LYS A 383 22.30 -25.45 -3.17
CA LYS A 383 23.29 -25.00 -2.16
C LYS A 383 24.33 -24.05 -2.75
N THR A 384 24.78 -24.32 -3.98
CA THR A 384 25.72 -23.43 -4.68
C THR A 384 25.08 -22.08 -5.02
N VAL A 385 23.84 -22.08 -5.49
CA VAL A 385 23.10 -20.85 -5.82
C VAL A 385 22.86 -20.02 -4.57
N ALA A 386 22.38 -20.64 -3.49
CA ALA A 386 22.14 -19.97 -2.21
C ALA A 386 23.41 -19.29 -1.67
N GLU A 387 24.56 -19.98 -1.67
CA GLU A 387 25.84 -19.37 -1.25
C GLU A 387 26.24 -18.16 -2.09
N ILE A 388 25.92 -18.13 -3.39
CA ILE A 388 26.20 -16.98 -4.25
C ILE A 388 25.30 -15.80 -3.88
N PHE A 389 24.00 -16.04 -3.77
CA PHE A 389 23.03 -14.99 -3.48
C PHE A 389 23.22 -14.43 -2.06
N HIS A 390 23.30 -15.27 -1.03
CA HIS A 390 23.51 -14.81 0.35
C HIS A 390 24.82 -14.02 0.53
N ARG A 391 25.87 -14.38 -0.20
CA ARG A 391 27.15 -13.66 -0.18
C ARG A 391 27.08 -12.30 -0.85
N ILE A 392 26.46 -12.21 -2.03
CA ILE A 392 26.52 -11.01 -2.88
C ILE A 392 25.34 -10.08 -2.60
N ALA A 393 24.14 -10.63 -2.49
CA ALA A 393 22.86 -9.95 -2.25
C ALA A 393 22.20 -10.48 -0.97
N PRO A 394 22.61 -10.03 0.23
CA PRO A 394 22.07 -10.51 1.51
C PRO A 394 20.59 -10.18 1.76
N ARG A 395 19.96 -9.40 0.87
CA ARG A 395 18.51 -9.11 0.85
C ARG A 395 17.73 -10.01 -0.13
N ALA A 396 18.42 -10.97 -0.77
CA ALA A 396 17.77 -11.96 -1.62
C ALA A 396 17.35 -13.16 -0.78
N GLU A 397 16.10 -13.56 -0.94
CA GLU A 397 15.47 -14.70 -0.28
C GLU A 397 15.49 -15.92 -1.20
N MET A 398 16.16 -16.99 -0.79
CA MET A 398 16.18 -18.26 -1.52
C MET A 398 14.95 -19.10 -1.18
N CYS A 399 14.10 -19.34 -2.17
CA CYS A 399 12.84 -20.06 -2.02
C CYS A 399 12.94 -21.48 -2.60
N TRP A 400 12.55 -22.48 -1.80
CA TRP A 400 12.45 -23.87 -2.22
C TRP A 400 10.99 -24.24 -2.46
N ILE A 401 10.60 -24.40 -3.73
CA ILE A 401 9.19 -24.53 -4.14
C ILE A 401 9.02 -25.74 -5.10
N PRO A 402 8.77 -26.95 -4.57
CA PRO A 402 8.32 -28.09 -5.37
C PRO A 402 6.89 -27.93 -5.89
N ASN A 403 6.52 -28.77 -6.86
CA ASN A 403 5.12 -28.99 -7.22
C ASN A 403 4.45 -29.79 -6.10
N GLN A 404 3.15 -29.61 -5.88
CA GLN A 404 2.37 -30.50 -5.04
C GLN A 404 2.56 -31.97 -5.45
N ASN A 405 2.74 -32.88 -4.49
CA ASN A 405 3.12 -34.26 -4.75
C ASN A 405 1.94 -35.19 -5.12
N TRP A 406 0.72 -34.67 -5.34
CA TRP A 406 -0.40 -35.49 -5.81
C TRP A 406 -0.17 -35.99 -7.24
N GLY A 407 0.04 -37.30 -7.36
CA GLY A 407 0.38 -37.97 -8.61
C GLY A 407 1.88 -38.22 -8.80
N TYR A 408 2.73 -37.81 -7.85
CA TYR A 408 4.16 -38.13 -7.88
C TYR A 408 4.36 -39.66 -7.98
N PRO A 409 5.26 -40.17 -8.86
CA PRO A 409 6.26 -39.45 -9.66
C PRO A 409 5.82 -39.12 -11.11
N TRP A 410 4.52 -39.09 -11.39
CA TRP A 410 3.92 -38.81 -12.72
C TRP A 410 4.47 -39.68 -13.86
N GLY A 411 4.74 -40.95 -13.57
CA GLY A 411 5.33 -41.91 -14.52
C GLY A 411 6.86 -41.80 -14.65
N GLY A 412 7.48 -40.91 -13.89
CA GLY A 412 8.93 -40.78 -13.76
C GLY A 412 9.53 -41.69 -12.68
N THR A 413 10.69 -41.30 -12.15
CA THR A 413 11.40 -42.06 -11.12
C THR A 413 10.88 -41.70 -9.73
N ASP A 414 10.39 -42.70 -9.01
CA ASP A 414 10.04 -42.55 -7.59
C ASP A 414 11.31 -42.47 -6.74
N HIS A 415 11.37 -41.46 -5.87
CA HIS A 415 12.47 -41.23 -4.94
C HIS A 415 12.01 -41.27 -3.47
N GLY A 416 10.70 -41.37 -3.21
CA GLY A 416 10.11 -41.24 -1.88
C GLY A 416 8.88 -40.34 -1.91
N ASP A 417 8.78 -39.42 -0.95
CA ASP A 417 7.58 -38.58 -0.80
C ASP A 417 7.48 -37.43 -1.83
N GLY A 418 8.55 -37.20 -2.60
CA GLY A 418 8.60 -36.15 -3.62
C GLY A 418 8.99 -34.78 -3.07
N TYR A 419 9.34 -34.69 -1.78
CA TYR A 419 9.72 -33.47 -1.08
C TYR A 419 11.04 -33.64 -0.33
N THR A 420 11.10 -34.58 0.61
CA THR A 420 12.21 -34.77 1.55
C THR A 420 13.53 -35.03 0.82
N GLU A 421 13.49 -35.73 -0.32
CA GLU A 421 14.67 -36.05 -1.12
C GLU A 421 15.25 -34.85 -1.86
N TYR A 422 14.48 -33.78 -2.01
CA TYR A 422 14.86 -32.57 -2.73
C TYR A 422 15.16 -31.39 -1.80
N TYR A 423 14.89 -31.52 -0.49
CA TYR A 423 15.08 -30.42 0.47
C TYR A 423 16.58 -30.17 0.76
N PRO A 424 17.14 -29.00 0.43
CA PRO A 424 18.57 -28.72 0.59
C PRO A 424 18.90 -28.33 2.04
N SER A 425 18.84 -29.29 2.94
CA SER A 425 19.02 -29.07 4.38
C SER A 425 20.40 -28.51 4.78
N GLY A 426 20.42 -27.79 5.90
CA GLY A 426 21.62 -27.30 6.58
C GLY A 426 22.00 -25.87 6.24
N SER A 427 23.16 -25.46 6.76
CA SER A 427 23.70 -24.12 6.58
C SER A 427 25.03 -24.16 5.83
N GLY A 428 25.22 -23.16 4.97
CA GLY A 428 26.50 -22.87 4.34
C GLY A 428 27.30 -21.84 5.10
N THR A 429 28.15 -21.11 4.39
CA THR A 429 29.02 -20.07 4.97
C THR A 429 28.21 -18.83 5.38
N TYR A 430 27.15 -18.52 4.65
CA TYR A 430 26.43 -17.24 4.76
C TYR A 430 25.03 -17.36 5.39
N GLY A 431 24.58 -18.57 5.71
CA GLY A 431 23.26 -18.82 6.29
C GLY A 431 22.73 -20.21 5.99
N GLU A 432 21.50 -20.47 6.40
CA GLU A 432 20.75 -21.65 5.91
C GLU A 432 20.52 -21.52 4.41
N TYR A 433 20.60 -22.62 3.67
CA TYR A 433 20.45 -22.56 2.21
C TYR A 433 19.04 -22.13 1.78
N VAL A 434 18.01 -22.46 2.57
CA VAL A 434 16.60 -22.17 2.30
C VAL A 434 16.11 -21.07 3.23
N ASP A 435 15.59 -19.98 2.68
CA ASP A 435 14.94 -18.91 3.43
C ASP A 435 13.42 -19.12 3.52
N TRP A 436 12.82 -19.59 2.43
CA TRP A 436 11.38 -19.82 2.28
C TRP A 436 11.09 -21.20 1.73
N VAL A 437 10.02 -21.84 2.21
CA VAL A 437 9.47 -23.06 1.63
C VAL A 437 8.19 -22.74 0.88
N GLY A 438 7.78 -23.58 -0.05
CA GLY A 438 6.55 -23.31 -0.79
C GLY A 438 6.06 -24.47 -1.60
N LEU A 439 4.91 -24.26 -2.25
CA LEU A 439 4.37 -25.19 -3.23
C LEU A 439 3.92 -24.43 -4.48
N VAL A 440 4.00 -25.10 -5.61
CA VAL A 440 3.20 -24.78 -6.80
C VAL A 440 2.06 -25.80 -6.90
N PHE A 441 0.84 -25.31 -7.08
CA PHE A 441 -0.28 -26.15 -7.50
C PHE A 441 -1.45 -25.32 -8.02
N TYR A 442 -2.20 -25.97 -8.89
CA TYR A 442 -3.36 -25.41 -9.59
C TYR A 442 -4.55 -26.29 -9.33
N ASP A 443 -5.74 -25.70 -9.45
CA ASP A 443 -6.92 -26.52 -9.66
C ASP A 443 -7.03 -26.90 -11.13
N LYS A 444 -6.80 -28.18 -11.41
CA LYS A 444 -6.84 -28.79 -12.75
C LYS A 444 -7.83 -29.96 -12.84
N ASP A 445 -8.46 -30.31 -11.72
CA ASP A 445 -9.32 -31.49 -11.61
C ASP A 445 -10.78 -31.06 -11.63
N TYR A 446 -11.31 -30.91 -12.85
CA TYR A 446 -12.71 -30.63 -13.05
C TYR A 446 -13.52 -31.92 -12.90
N ASP A 447 -14.16 -32.09 -11.74
CA ASP A 447 -15.06 -33.21 -11.48
C ASP A 447 -16.39 -33.09 -12.26
N GLU A 448 -17.19 -34.16 -12.28
CA GLU A 448 -18.49 -34.19 -12.98
C GLU A 448 -19.54 -33.21 -12.39
N THR A 449 -19.23 -32.52 -11.29
CA THR A 449 -20.17 -31.67 -10.55
C THR A 449 -20.09 -30.20 -10.91
N GLY A 450 -19.03 -29.77 -11.58
CA GLY A 450 -18.88 -28.38 -12.01
C GLY A 450 -18.38 -27.42 -10.94
N HIS A 451 -17.84 -27.95 -9.84
CA HIS A 451 -17.46 -27.19 -8.67
C HIS A 451 -16.06 -27.54 -8.20
N VAL A 452 -15.42 -26.57 -7.54
CA VAL A 452 -14.17 -26.83 -6.82
C VAL A 452 -14.49 -27.58 -5.54
N SER A 453 -13.79 -28.70 -5.29
CA SER A 453 -13.99 -29.47 -4.06
C SER A 453 -13.75 -28.61 -2.80
N PRO A 454 -14.71 -28.55 -1.85
CA PRO A 454 -14.53 -27.76 -0.63
C PRO A 454 -13.27 -28.15 0.16
N GLY A 455 -12.47 -27.16 0.56
CA GLY A 455 -11.23 -27.38 1.30
C GLY A 455 -10.09 -27.97 0.47
N PHE A 456 -10.21 -28.01 -0.86
CA PHE A 456 -9.20 -28.57 -1.76
C PHE A 456 -7.85 -27.83 -1.62
N PHE A 457 -7.87 -26.49 -1.57
CA PHE A 457 -6.66 -25.69 -1.37
C PHE A 457 -5.90 -26.09 -0.09
N LEU A 458 -6.58 -26.11 1.06
CA LEU A 458 -5.97 -26.51 2.33
C LEU A 458 -5.51 -27.97 2.32
N SER A 459 -6.29 -28.86 1.69
CA SER A 459 -5.97 -30.30 1.61
C SER A 459 -4.72 -30.58 0.79
N ASN A 460 -4.48 -29.83 -0.30
CA ASN A 460 -3.22 -29.92 -1.03
C ASN A 460 -2.03 -29.66 -0.08
N ILE A 461 -2.13 -28.63 0.75
CA ILE A 461 -1.04 -28.24 1.66
C ILE A 461 -0.89 -29.22 2.85
N ARG A 462 -2.01 -29.68 3.42
CA ARG A 462 -2.04 -30.42 4.68
C ARG A 462 -2.01 -31.94 4.55
N ASN A 463 -2.42 -32.49 3.41
CA ASN A 463 -2.69 -33.92 3.31
C ASN A 463 -1.83 -34.63 2.25
N GLY A 464 -1.35 -33.95 1.21
CA GLY A 464 -0.40 -34.49 0.22
C GLY A 464 -0.73 -35.87 -0.39
N GLN A 465 0.18 -36.41 -1.18
CA GLN A 465 0.24 -37.85 -1.45
C GLN A 465 0.83 -38.57 -0.22
N ASP A 466 0.30 -39.76 0.09
CA ASP A 466 0.69 -40.60 1.23
C ASP A 466 0.55 -39.97 2.63
N GLY A 467 -0.26 -38.90 2.76
CA GLY A 467 -0.58 -38.27 4.04
C GLY A 467 0.46 -37.26 4.54
N VAL A 468 1.34 -36.76 3.66
CA VAL A 468 2.37 -35.79 4.03
C VAL A 468 1.77 -34.39 4.19
N ASP A 469 1.79 -33.88 5.42
CA ASP A 469 1.50 -32.48 5.73
C ASP A 469 2.73 -31.62 5.44
N PHE A 470 2.73 -30.96 4.27
CA PHE A 470 3.84 -30.12 3.83
C PHE A 470 4.07 -28.95 4.79
N TYR A 471 2.99 -28.30 5.23
CA TYR A 471 3.07 -27.16 6.14
C TYR A 471 3.69 -27.58 7.49
N GLN A 472 3.26 -28.70 8.05
CA GLN A 472 3.82 -29.20 9.30
C GLN A 472 5.28 -29.65 9.15
N ALA A 473 5.61 -30.34 8.07
CA ALA A 473 6.96 -30.89 7.85
C ALA A 473 8.01 -29.81 7.52
N PHE A 474 7.65 -28.85 6.67
CA PHE A 474 8.59 -27.90 6.08
C PHE A 474 8.42 -26.47 6.63
N SER A 475 7.19 -25.95 6.74
CA SER A 475 7.02 -24.60 7.31
C SER A 475 7.23 -24.60 8.82
N ILE A 476 6.47 -25.40 9.57
CA ILE A 476 6.64 -25.53 11.02
C ILE A 476 7.93 -26.28 11.35
N GLY A 477 8.13 -27.47 10.78
CA GLY A 477 9.24 -28.36 11.13
C GLY A 477 10.63 -27.86 10.76
N LYS A 478 10.76 -26.98 9.76
CA LYS A 478 12.04 -26.31 9.42
C LYS A 478 12.07 -24.84 9.84
N ASN A 479 11.02 -24.38 10.52
CA ASN A 479 10.89 -23.02 10.98
C ASN A 479 10.98 -21.96 9.85
N LYS A 480 10.27 -22.19 8.74
CA LYS A 480 10.30 -21.34 7.55
C LYS A 480 8.92 -20.75 7.23
N PRO A 481 8.85 -19.48 6.80
CA PRO A 481 7.62 -18.98 6.18
C PRO A 481 7.33 -19.75 4.90
N MET A 482 6.05 -19.80 4.55
CA MET A 482 5.54 -20.48 3.36
C MET A 482 5.09 -19.47 2.30
N LEU A 483 5.38 -19.80 1.04
CA LEU A 483 4.92 -19.09 -0.15
C LEU A 483 4.18 -20.08 -1.07
N ILE A 484 2.99 -19.72 -1.56
CA ILE A 484 2.44 -20.38 -2.75
C ILE A 484 3.12 -19.73 -3.96
N GLY A 485 4.05 -20.46 -4.58
CA GLY A 485 4.92 -19.96 -5.64
C GLY A 485 4.16 -19.67 -6.93
N GLU A 486 3.12 -20.47 -7.21
CA GLU A 486 2.15 -20.27 -8.27
C GLU A 486 0.84 -20.99 -7.93
N THR A 487 -0.28 -20.36 -8.23
CA THR A 487 -1.60 -21.01 -8.21
C THR A 487 -2.60 -20.33 -9.14
N GLY A 488 -3.61 -21.07 -9.58
CA GLY A 488 -4.70 -20.60 -10.42
C GLY A 488 -5.69 -21.73 -10.70
N ALA A 489 -6.85 -21.38 -11.25
CA ALA A 489 -7.82 -22.36 -11.73
C ALA A 489 -7.71 -22.51 -13.24
N PHE A 490 -7.60 -23.75 -13.70
CA PHE A 490 -7.58 -24.11 -15.12
C PHE A 490 -8.94 -23.84 -15.78
N ASP A 491 -8.93 -23.59 -17.09
CA ASP A 491 -10.18 -23.54 -17.86
C ASP A 491 -10.80 -24.95 -17.93
N PRO A 492 -11.94 -25.20 -17.28
CA PRO A 492 -12.54 -26.53 -17.20
C PRO A 492 -12.96 -27.10 -18.56
N ASN A 493 -13.17 -26.25 -19.58
CA ASN A 493 -13.47 -26.71 -20.93
C ASN A 493 -12.28 -27.36 -21.63
N MET A 494 -11.07 -27.24 -21.07
CA MET A 494 -9.85 -27.78 -21.65
C MET A 494 -9.44 -29.14 -21.05
N ASP A 495 -10.24 -29.70 -20.13
CA ASP A 495 -10.06 -31.04 -19.54
C ASP A 495 -9.89 -32.12 -20.65
N PRO A 496 -8.93 -33.07 -20.54
CA PRO A 496 -8.74 -34.20 -21.46
C PRO A 496 -9.88 -35.24 -21.57
N THR A 497 -11.11 -34.90 -21.21
CA THR A 497 -12.27 -35.77 -21.43
C THR A 497 -12.57 -35.98 -22.91
N ALA A 498 -13.09 -37.17 -23.25
CA ALA A 498 -13.30 -37.58 -24.64
C ALA A 498 -14.32 -36.67 -25.35
N PRO A 499 -14.09 -36.28 -26.63
CA PRO A 499 -15.03 -35.44 -27.39
C PRO A 499 -16.44 -36.05 -27.42
N GLY A 500 -17.45 -35.26 -27.04
CA GLY A 500 -18.85 -35.68 -26.99
C GLY A 500 -19.26 -36.47 -25.75
N ALA A 501 -18.35 -36.67 -24.79
CA ALA A 501 -18.70 -37.20 -23.47
C ALA A 501 -19.28 -36.13 -22.53
N ARG A 502 -19.09 -34.84 -22.85
CA ARG A 502 -19.53 -33.69 -22.05
C ARG A 502 -19.88 -32.49 -22.95
N ASP A 503 -20.80 -31.65 -22.46
CA ASP A 503 -21.10 -30.34 -23.03
C ASP A 503 -20.09 -29.31 -22.50
N ALA A 504 -19.69 -28.35 -23.33
CA ALA A 504 -18.81 -27.27 -22.90
C ALA A 504 -19.56 -26.31 -21.97
N LEU A 505 -18.91 -25.88 -20.89
CA LEU A 505 -19.38 -24.83 -20.00
C LEU A 505 -19.47 -23.50 -20.72
N SER A 506 -20.51 -22.74 -20.41
CA SER A 506 -20.60 -21.33 -20.75
C SER A 506 -19.50 -20.52 -20.04
N ASP A 507 -19.20 -19.33 -20.55
CA ASP A 507 -18.23 -18.42 -19.94
C ASP A 507 -18.60 -18.11 -18.47
N ALA A 508 -19.89 -17.96 -18.17
CA ALA A 508 -20.37 -17.71 -16.81
C ALA A 508 -20.13 -18.89 -15.84
N GLU A 509 -20.22 -20.13 -16.34
CA GLU A 509 -19.94 -21.33 -15.53
C GLU A 509 -18.44 -21.49 -15.29
N GLN A 510 -17.60 -21.17 -16.28
CA GLN A 510 -16.14 -21.12 -16.11
C GLN A 510 -15.75 -20.05 -15.08
N ASP A 511 -16.31 -18.85 -15.18
CA ASP A 511 -16.04 -17.76 -14.25
C ASP A 511 -16.48 -18.12 -12.83
N SER A 512 -17.63 -18.80 -12.68
CA SER A 512 -18.09 -19.32 -11.38
C SER A 512 -17.08 -20.31 -10.78
N TYR A 513 -16.59 -21.26 -11.57
CA TYR A 513 -15.59 -22.24 -11.13
C TYR A 513 -14.27 -21.57 -10.69
N LYS A 514 -13.74 -20.63 -11.48
CA LYS A 514 -12.55 -19.85 -11.12
C LYS A 514 -12.76 -19.05 -9.83
N ASN A 515 -13.94 -18.44 -9.68
CA ASN A 515 -14.29 -17.68 -8.48
C ASN A 515 -14.45 -18.55 -7.22
N GLU A 516 -14.85 -19.82 -7.35
CA GLU A 516 -14.85 -20.79 -6.25
C GLU A 516 -13.42 -21.09 -5.78
N TRP A 517 -12.49 -21.36 -6.71
CA TRP A 517 -11.08 -21.54 -6.37
C TRP A 517 -10.50 -20.33 -5.64
N ILE A 518 -10.70 -19.14 -6.22
CA ILE A 518 -10.27 -17.87 -5.62
C ILE A 518 -10.86 -17.70 -4.21
N SER A 519 -12.12 -18.13 -4.00
CA SER A 519 -12.77 -18.01 -2.70
C SER A 519 -12.11 -18.85 -1.61
N TYR A 520 -11.55 -20.02 -1.96
CA TYR A 520 -10.79 -20.87 -1.05
C TYR A 520 -9.35 -20.39 -0.86
N VAL A 521 -8.67 -20.00 -1.95
CA VAL A 521 -7.29 -19.51 -1.87
C VAL A 521 -7.20 -18.25 -1.00
N TYR A 522 -8.19 -17.36 -1.09
CA TYR A 522 -8.19 -16.06 -0.41
C TYR A 522 -9.19 -15.97 0.75
N ASP A 523 -9.47 -17.08 1.45
CA ASP A 523 -10.20 -17.05 2.71
C ASP A 523 -9.28 -16.62 3.87
N ALA A 524 -9.25 -15.33 4.17
CA ALA A 524 -8.38 -14.76 5.21
C ALA A 524 -8.54 -15.44 6.58
N ALA A 525 -9.78 -15.82 6.95
CA ALA A 525 -10.05 -16.43 8.24
C ALA A 525 -9.52 -17.86 8.31
N GLU A 526 -9.69 -18.66 7.25
CA GLU A 526 -9.13 -20.00 7.17
C GLU A 526 -7.60 -19.97 7.13
N LEU A 527 -7.01 -19.08 6.31
CA LEU A 527 -5.56 -18.93 6.23
C LEU A 527 -4.94 -18.53 7.57
N GLU A 528 -5.54 -17.60 8.29
CA GLU A 528 -5.02 -17.19 9.59
C GLU A 528 -5.10 -18.32 10.63
N ALA A 529 -6.20 -19.07 10.64
CA ALA A 529 -6.41 -20.15 11.59
C ALA A 529 -5.53 -21.37 11.30
N GLU A 530 -5.49 -21.79 10.04
CA GLU A 530 -4.90 -23.06 9.63
C GLU A 530 -3.50 -22.92 9.07
N LEU A 531 -3.14 -21.78 8.45
CA LEU A 531 -1.84 -21.58 7.79
C LEU A 531 -1.20 -20.24 8.19
N PRO A 532 -1.03 -19.93 9.49
CA PRO A 532 -0.57 -18.61 9.94
C PRO A 532 0.82 -18.20 9.42
N ARG A 533 1.64 -19.14 8.94
CA ARG A 533 2.95 -18.90 8.32
C ARG A 533 2.93 -18.94 6.79
N LEU A 534 1.77 -19.09 6.16
CA LEU A 534 1.62 -18.76 4.75
C LEU A 534 1.64 -17.24 4.61
N LYS A 535 2.75 -16.72 4.07
CA LYS A 535 3.04 -15.28 4.03
C LYS A 535 2.99 -14.69 2.63
N GLY A 536 2.82 -15.50 1.59
CA GLY A 536 2.64 -14.98 0.25
C GLY A 536 1.88 -15.97 -0.64
N ILE A 537 1.08 -15.42 -1.55
CA ILE A 537 0.38 -16.20 -2.58
C ILE A 537 0.61 -15.51 -3.93
N MET A 538 1.16 -16.24 -4.89
CA MET A 538 1.37 -15.77 -6.26
C MET A 538 0.29 -16.31 -7.18
N TYR A 539 -0.66 -15.46 -7.57
CA TYR A 539 -1.71 -15.85 -8.51
C TYR A 539 -1.18 -15.84 -9.95
N PHE A 540 -1.49 -16.88 -10.70
CA PHE A 540 -1.06 -17.07 -12.09
C PHE A 540 -2.10 -16.48 -13.06
N ASN A 541 -2.04 -15.18 -13.31
CA ASN A 541 -3.05 -14.46 -14.10
C ASN A 541 -2.63 -14.34 -15.58
N VAL A 542 -2.74 -15.44 -16.34
CA VAL A 542 -2.28 -15.46 -17.74
C VAL A 542 -3.11 -16.40 -18.61
N LEU A 543 -3.23 -16.04 -19.88
CA LEU A 543 -3.65 -16.89 -20.98
C LEU A 543 -2.40 -17.54 -21.58
N LYS A 544 -2.25 -18.86 -21.46
CA LYS A 544 -1.02 -19.59 -21.84
C LYS A 544 -1.32 -20.68 -22.87
N THR A 545 -0.39 -20.95 -23.77
CA THR A 545 -0.45 -22.15 -24.61
C THR A 545 0.21 -23.33 -23.91
N GLU A 546 -0.53 -24.40 -23.63
CA GLU A 546 -0.05 -25.62 -22.98
C GLU A 546 -0.14 -26.85 -23.91
N PRO A 547 0.82 -27.78 -23.85
CA PRO A 547 0.75 -29.04 -24.59
C PRO A 547 -0.22 -30.03 -23.92
N LYS A 548 -1.30 -30.43 -24.62
CA LYS A 548 -2.23 -31.49 -24.22
C LYS A 548 -1.86 -32.83 -24.85
N VAL A 549 -1.85 -33.89 -24.04
CA VAL A 549 -1.68 -35.27 -24.51
C VAL A 549 -3.04 -35.84 -24.92
N GLU A 550 -3.23 -36.16 -26.20
CA GLU A 550 -4.43 -36.84 -26.66
C GLU A 550 -4.29 -38.35 -26.41
N THR A 551 -5.11 -38.94 -25.52
CA THR A 551 -5.02 -40.37 -25.16
C THR A 551 -5.73 -41.31 -26.13
N GLN A 552 -6.28 -40.85 -27.26
CA GLN A 552 -6.87 -41.74 -28.27
C GLN A 552 -6.64 -41.28 -29.71
N ILE A 553 -5.54 -41.74 -30.31
CA ILE A 553 -5.54 -42.04 -31.74
C ILE A 553 -5.47 -43.56 -31.90
N HIS A 554 -6.46 -44.12 -32.57
CA HIS A 554 -6.72 -45.55 -32.75
C HIS A 554 -5.61 -46.37 -33.47
N GLN A 555 -4.38 -45.85 -33.61
CA GLN A 555 -3.23 -46.54 -34.21
C GLN A 555 -1.87 -46.17 -33.58
N GLY A 556 -1.79 -46.07 -32.25
CA GLY A 556 -0.51 -46.18 -31.53
C GLY A 556 0.48 -45.02 -31.69
N GLY A 557 0.00 -43.78 -31.81
CA GLY A 557 0.81 -42.57 -31.63
C GLY A 557 0.13 -41.62 -30.66
N SER A 558 0.89 -40.93 -29.80
CA SER A 558 0.41 -39.78 -29.02
C SER A 558 0.65 -38.51 -29.84
N ALA A 559 -0.40 -37.75 -30.15
CA ALA A 559 -0.28 -36.41 -30.70
C ALA A 559 -0.37 -35.39 -29.55
N PHE A 560 0.53 -34.41 -29.54
CA PHE A 560 0.43 -33.25 -28.67
C PHE A 560 -0.40 -32.19 -29.40
N LEU A 561 -1.53 -31.80 -28.83
CA LEU A 561 -2.28 -30.62 -29.27
C LEU A 561 -1.95 -29.48 -28.34
N ASN A 562 -1.50 -28.35 -28.87
CA ASN A 562 -1.35 -27.13 -28.09
C ASN A 562 -2.74 -26.56 -27.80
N VAL A 563 -3.05 -26.32 -26.53
CA VAL A 563 -4.33 -25.79 -26.05
C VAL A 563 -4.08 -24.45 -25.37
N LEU A 564 -4.99 -23.51 -25.58
CA LEU A 564 -4.93 -22.21 -24.94
C LEU A 564 -5.68 -22.30 -23.60
N ALA A 565 -4.95 -22.29 -22.48
CA ALA A 565 -5.49 -22.36 -21.12
C ALA A 565 -5.61 -20.96 -20.53
N ASP A 566 -6.80 -20.61 -20.01
CA ASP A 566 -7.07 -19.29 -19.44
C ASP A 566 -7.13 -19.32 -17.92
N TYR A 567 -6.07 -18.85 -17.27
CA TYR A 567 -5.98 -18.75 -15.81
C TYR A 567 -6.38 -17.36 -15.28
N ARG A 568 -6.78 -16.43 -16.16
CA ARG A 568 -7.07 -15.05 -15.76
C ARG A 568 -8.28 -14.97 -14.82
N ILE A 569 -8.22 -14.00 -13.91
CA ILE A 569 -9.28 -13.68 -12.95
C ILE A 569 -10.53 -13.19 -13.71
N PRO A 570 -11.73 -13.66 -13.36
CA PRO A 570 -12.99 -13.15 -13.91
C PRO A 570 -13.23 -11.66 -13.60
N ASP A 571 -13.76 -10.91 -14.58
CA ASP A 571 -14.07 -9.49 -14.43
C ASP A 571 -15.39 -9.23 -13.68
N ASP A 572 -16.41 -10.10 -13.84
CA ASP A 572 -17.71 -9.97 -13.17
C ASP A 572 -18.36 -11.33 -12.84
N PRO A 573 -18.62 -11.65 -11.55
CA PRO A 573 -18.15 -10.91 -10.38
C PRO A 573 -16.65 -11.10 -10.21
N ASN A 574 -15.92 -10.00 -9.95
CA ASN A 574 -14.51 -10.08 -9.57
C ASN A 574 -14.40 -10.46 -8.07
N VAL A 575 -14.51 -11.76 -7.77
CA VAL A 575 -14.42 -12.27 -6.38
C VAL A 575 -13.03 -12.08 -5.81
N TYR A 576 -11.99 -12.11 -6.64
CA TYR A 576 -10.62 -11.83 -6.23
C TYR A 576 -10.50 -10.46 -5.56
N ARG A 577 -10.98 -9.40 -6.23
CA ARG A 577 -11.04 -8.04 -5.69
C ARG A 577 -11.75 -7.97 -4.34
N GLN A 578 -12.88 -8.67 -4.21
CA GLN A 578 -13.64 -8.71 -2.96
C GLN A 578 -12.82 -9.36 -1.85
N LYS A 579 -12.22 -10.53 -2.12
CA LYS A 579 -11.45 -11.31 -1.14
C LYS A 579 -10.17 -10.59 -0.71
N ILE A 580 -9.38 -10.09 -1.66
CA ILE A 580 -8.13 -9.40 -1.34
C ILE A 580 -8.35 -8.05 -0.66
N SER A 581 -9.56 -7.48 -0.69
CA SER A 581 -9.83 -6.23 0.04
C SER A 581 -9.70 -6.38 1.56
N ASP A 582 -9.77 -7.61 2.07
CA ASP A 582 -9.51 -7.92 3.47
C ASP A 582 -8.09 -7.42 3.88
N PRO A 583 -7.96 -6.70 5.01
CA PRO A 583 -6.67 -6.21 5.51
C PRO A 583 -5.63 -7.30 5.80
N TYR A 584 -6.04 -8.56 5.96
CA TYR A 584 -5.13 -9.70 6.07
C TYR A 584 -4.22 -9.82 4.85
N PHE A 585 -4.72 -9.47 3.66
CA PHE A 585 -3.93 -9.45 2.45
C PHE A 585 -3.13 -8.15 2.37
N LEU A 586 -1.81 -8.23 2.26
CA LEU A 586 -0.93 -7.07 2.34
C LEU A 586 -0.77 -6.42 0.95
N SER A 587 -0.91 -5.09 0.88
CA SER A 587 -0.68 -4.30 -0.34
C SER A 587 0.71 -3.64 -0.36
N THR A 588 1.07 -3.04 -1.50
CA THR A 588 2.23 -2.15 -1.57
C THR A 588 1.96 -0.77 -0.96
N SER A 589 3.03 0.01 -0.90
CA SER A 589 3.09 1.45 -0.73
C SER A 589 2.17 2.24 -1.67
N PRO A 590 1.29 3.13 -1.14
CA PRO A 590 0.50 4.07 -1.94
C PRO A 590 1.32 4.90 -2.93
N VAL A 591 0.74 5.22 -4.10
CA VAL A 591 1.41 5.95 -5.20
C VAL A 591 0.62 7.19 -5.60
N LEU A 592 1.32 8.29 -5.92
CA LEU A 592 0.77 9.47 -6.57
C LEU A 592 1.47 9.73 -7.91
N TYR A 593 0.69 10.06 -8.93
CA TYR A 593 1.11 10.44 -10.27
C TYR A 593 0.91 11.96 -10.48
N TYR A 594 1.97 12.59 -11.00
CA TYR A 594 1.99 14.00 -11.39
C TYR A 594 2.21 14.06 -12.91
N PRO A 595 1.15 14.12 -13.74
CA PRO A 595 1.26 13.95 -15.18
C PRO A 595 2.08 15.02 -15.90
N ASP A 596 2.19 16.22 -15.32
CA ASP A 596 3.00 17.29 -15.88
C ASP A 596 3.55 18.23 -14.82
N PHE A 597 4.82 18.59 -14.99
CA PHE A 597 5.41 19.75 -14.35
C PHE A 597 6.32 20.48 -15.34
N THR A 598 6.56 21.77 -15.09
CA THR A 598 7.62 22.54 -15.73
C THR A 598 8.30 23.41 -14.68
N ASP A 599 9.60 23.21 -14.50
CA ASP A 599 10.38 23.93 -13.50
C ASP A 599 11.70 24.43 -14.07
N THR A 600 11.80 25.75 -14.25
CA THR A 600 12.88 26.40 -15.01
C THR A 600 13.29 27.73 -14.38
N THR A 601 14.47 28.25 -14.72
CA THR A 601 14.93 29.60 -14.30
C THR A 601 14.43 30.74 -15.17
N ARG A 602 13.90 30.42 -16.36
CA ARG A 602 13.49 31.42 -17.34
C ARG A 602 12.32 32.26 -16.84
N SER A 603 12.47 33.58 -16.85
CA SER A 603 11.42 34.51 -16.37
C SER A 603 10.10 34.39 -17.12
N ASP A 604 10.14 34.02 -18.41
CA ASP A 604 8.99 33.84 -19.28
C ASP A 604 8.34 32.45 -19.21
N SER A 605 8.84 31.58 -18.32
CA SER A 605 8.46 30.17 -18.16
C SER A 605 7.83 29.91 -16.78
N TRP A 606 7.75 28.65 -16.38
CA TRP A 606 7.08 28.16 -15.18
C TRP A 606 8.07 27.60 -14.15
N ARG A 607 7.64 27.62 -12.89
CA ARG A 607 8.18 26.89 -11.74
C ARG A 607 7.07 26.03 -11.14
N SER A 608 7.40 24.81 -10.77
CA SER A 608 6.44 23.86 -10.23
C SER A 608 6.81 23.45 -8.81
N PHE A 609 5.81 23.14 -7.99
CA PHE A 609 5.99 22.54 -6.67
C PHE A 609 5.11 21.31 -6.56
N LEU A 610 5.76 20.16 -6.30
CA LEU A 610 5.09 18.93 -5.92
C LEU A 610 4.75 19.04 -4.45
N VAL A 611 3.47 19.13 -4.13
CA VAL A 611 2.98 19.19 -2.76
C VAL A 611 2.58 17.78 -2.34
N LEU A 612 3.16 17.32 -1.24
CA LEU A 612 2.84 16.03 -0.64
C LEU A 612 2.48 16.25 0.82
N GLN A 613 1.37 15.67 1.24
CA GLN A 613 0.96 15.61 2.64
C GLN A 613 1.00 14.16 3.09
N ASN A 614 1.50 13.98 4.29
CA ASN A 614 1.37 12.76 5.05
C ASN A 614 0.25 12.94 6.10
N PRO A 615 -0.96 12.42 5.85
CA PRO A 615 -2.04 12.47 6.83
C PRO A 615 -1.84 11.47 7.98
N SER A 616 -0.99 10.44 7.81
CA SER A 616 -0.63 9.54 8.91
C SER A 616 0.15 10.33 9.96
N GLY A 617 0.13 9.91 11.21
CA GLY A 617 1.03 10.53 12.18
C GLY A 617 2.42 9.90 12.24
N SER A 618 2.90 9.26 11.15
CA SER A 618 4.19 8.52 10.99
C SER A 618 5.02 9.15 9.96
N ASP A 619 6.34 9.11 10.07
CA ASP A 619 7.20 9.51 8.96
C ASP A 619 6.78 8.75 7.69
N ALA A 620 6.35 9.48 6.67
CA ALA A 620 6.12 8.92 5.34
C ALA A 620 7.43 8.98 4.56
N LYS A 621 7.98 7.82 4.22
CA LYS A 621 9.16 7.68 3.37
C LYS A 621 8.69 7.57 1.92
N VAL A 622 8.74 8.70 1.23
CA VAL A 622 8.32 8.81 -0.16
C VAL A 622 9.50 8.62 -1.10
N HIS A 623 9.44 7.62 -1.98
CA HIS A 623 10.33 7.49 -3.12
C HIS A 623 9.78 8.30 -4.31
N LEU A 624 10.53 9.30 -4.74
CA LEU A 624 10.23 10.13 -5.90
C LEU A 624 11.05 9.68 -7.10
N GLU A 625 10.36 9.48 -8.22
CA GLU A 625 10.95 9.29 -9.53
C GLU A 625 10.48 10.39 -10.46
N ILE A 626 11.41 11.27 -10.87
CA ILE A 626 11.15 12.37 -11.80
C ILE A 626 11.66 11.94 -13.17
N ARG A 627 10.78 11.97 -14.16
CA ARG A 627 11.11 11.62 -15.54
C ARG A 627 10.92 12.80 -16.48
N SER A 628 11.66 12.78 -17.59
CA SER A 628 11.45 13.70 -18.70
C SER A 628 10.14 13.35 -19.41
N ARG A 629 9.62 14.25 -20.25
CA ARG A 629 8.46 13.95 -21.12
C ARG A 629 8.67 12.74 -22.04
N GLY A 630 9.91 12.38 -22.33
CA GLY A 630 10.26 11.19 -23.10
C GLY A 630 10.33 9.90 -22.29
N GLY A 631 10.09 9.93 -20.97
CA GLY A 631 10.14 8.78 -20.08
C GLY A 631 11.51 8.47 -19.46
N THR A 632 12.53 9.28 -19.74
CA THR A 632 13.87 9.09 -19.15
C THR A 632 13.91 9.55 -17.70
N ILE A 633 14.44 8.75 -16.78
CA ILE A 633 14.69 9.16 -15.38
C ILE A 633 15.66 10.34 -15.34
N LEU A 634 15.23 11.44 -14.73
CA LEU A 634 16.02 12.63 -14.42
C LEU A 634 16.49 12.63 -12.97
N TYR A 635 15.69 12.06 -12.06
CA TYR A 635 16.01 11.91 -10.64
C TYR A 635 15.25 10.71 -10.05
N SER A 636 15.89 9.99 -9.14
CA SER A 636 15.27 8.97 -8.29
C SER A 636 15.86 9.11 -6.89
N GLY A 637 15.00 9.22 -5.87
CA GLY A 637 15.46 9.45 -4.51
C GLY A 637 14.35 9.46 -3.48
N LYS A 638 14.72 9.47 -2.19
CA LYS A 638 13.78 9.41 -1.06
C LYS A 638 13.57 10.79 -0.44
N GLN A 639 12.36 11.03 0.04
CA GLN A 639 11.95 12.16 0.86
C GLN A 639 11.27 11.61 2.11
N THR A 640 11.42 12.31 3.23
CA THR A 640 10.68 11.98 4.46
C THR A 640 9.74 13.14 4.76
N ILE A 641 8.47 12.82 4.98
CA ILE A 641 7.46 13.78 5.42
C ILE A 641 7.10 13.43 6.85
N PRO A 642 7.26 14.35 7.82
CA PRO A 642 6.97 14.06 9.21
C PRO A 642 5.48 13.74 9.44
N PRO A 643 5.14 13.08 10.57
CA PRO A 643 3.79 12.90 11.08
C PRO A 643 2.87 14.08 10.85
N SER A 644 1.74 13.86 10.16
CA SER A 644 0.72 14.87 9.89
C SER A 644 1.24 16.12 9.15
N GLY A 645 2.47 16.05 8.63
CA GLY A 645 3.16 17.15 7.97
C GLY A 645 2.92 17.18 6.47
N SER A 646 3.53 18.18 5.83
CA SER A 646 3.51 18.30 4.38
C SER A 646 4.78 18.96 3.86
N ILE A 647 5.13 18.68 2.61
CA ILE A 647 6.30 19.22 1.93
C ILE A 647 5.92 19.76 0.56
N ALA A 648 6.56 20.85 0.15
CA ALA A 648 6.46 21.41 -1.20
C ALA A 648 7.84 21.36 -1.87
N ILE A 649 7.98 20.55 -2.91
CA ILE A 649 9.26 20.19 -3.52
C ILE A 649 9.36 20.81 -4.91
N SER A 650 10.44 21.53 -5.18
CA SER A 650 10.78 21.96 -6.55
C SER A 650 11.49 20.81 -7.29
N PRO A 651 10.93 20.28 -8.39
CA PRO A 651 11.58 19.25 -9.21
C PRO A 651 12.99 19.65 -9.65
N ARG A 652 13.17 20.92 -10.03
CA ARG A 652 14.46 21.46 -10.47
C ARG A 652 15.52 21.40 -9.38
N ASN A 653 15.15 21.59 -8.11
CA ASN A 653 16.10 21.51 -7.00
C ASN A 653 16.63 20.08 -6.79
N LEU A 654 15.80 19.07 -7.04
CA LEU A 654 16.21 17.66 -6.98
C LEU A 654 17.04 17.24 -8.20
N VAL A 655 16.61 17.63 -9.40
CA VAL A 655 17.30 17.30 -10.66
C VAL A 655 18.61 18.10 -10.82
N GLY A 656 18.69 19.32 -10.29
CA GLY A 656 19.83 20.23 -10.42
C GLY A 656 19.87 21.04 -11.71
N ALA A 657 18.86 20.93 -12.58
CA ALA A 657 18.76 21.63 -13.86
C ALA A 657 17.30 21.90 -14.26
N ASP A 658 17.09 22.83 -15.20
CA ASP A 658 15.77 23.11 -15.77
C ASP A 658 15.18 21.82 -16.37
N CYS A 659 13.95 21.49 -15.98
CA CYS A 659 13.34 20.20 -16.32
C CYS A 659 11.82 20.30 -16.47
N SER A 660 11.26 19.36 -17.24
CA SER A 660 9.82 19.15 -17.39
C SER A 660 9.54 17.69 -17.72
N GLY A 661 8.37 17.22 -17.30
CA GLY A 661 7.96 15.83 -17.46
C GLY A 661 6.95 15.42 -16.41
N SER A 662 7.04 14.18 -15.93
CA SER A 662 6.13 13.61 -14.95
C SER A 662 6.87 13.18 -13.68
N VAL A 663 6.11 13.00 -12.61
CA VAL A 663 6.63 12.44 -11.34
C VAL A 663 5.75 11.29 -10.89
N ARG A 664 6.41 10.28 -10.34
CA ARG A 664 5.77 9.19 -9.61
C ARG A 664 6.29 9.22 -8.17
N ALA A 665 5.39 9.23 -7.19
CA ALA A 665 5.71 9.31 -5.77
C ALA A 665 5.11 8.09 -5.05
N ALA A 666 5.93 7.12 -4.68
CA ALA A 666 5.49 5.94 -3.90
C ALA A 666 5.85 6.12 -2.43
N SER A 667 5.01 5.70 -1.49
CA SER A 667 5.18 5.97 -0.06
C SER A 667 4.86 4.76 0.80
N ASP A 668 5.61 4.51 1.86
CA ASP A 668 5.26 3.49 2.87
C ASP A 668 4.05 3.85 3.74
N GLN A 669 3.56 5.08 3.64
CA GLN A 669 2.32 5.58 4.25
C GLN A 669 1.35 6.10 3.20
N LEU A 670 0.07 6.23 3.57
CA LEU A 670 -0.89 7.01 2.78
C LEU A 670 -0.35 8.43 2.58
N ILE A 671 -0.42 8.93 1.34
CA ILE A 671 -0.01 10.28 0.99
C ILE A 671 -1.09 10.93 0.11
N GLN A 672 -1.20 12.24 0.22
CA GLN A 672 -2.06 13.08 -0.62
C GLN A 672 -1.21 14.15 -1.29
N GLY A 673 -1.64 14.69 -2.43
CA GLY A 673 -0.81 15.68 -3.11
C GLY A 673 -1.48 16.53 -4.18
N THR A 674 -0.81 17.65 -4.49
CA THR A 674 -1.19 18.59 -5.55
C THR A 674 0.06 19.07 -6.28
N CYS A 675 -0.10 19.55 -7.50
CA CYS A 675 0.97 20.17 -8.26
C CYS A 675 0.66 21.65 -8.49
N GLN A 676 1.43 22.53 -7.87
CA GLN A 676 1.34 23.97 -8.10
C GLN A 676 2.25 24.37 -9.26
N ILE A 677 1.72 25.07 -10.26
CA ILE A 677 2.47 25.55 -11.42
C ILE A 677 2.32 27.07 -11.52
N ASN A 678 3.42 27.77 -11.26
CA ASN A 678 3.45 29.23 -11.17
C ASN A 678 4.32 29.81 -12.27
N ARG A 679 3.88 30.90 -12.90
CA ARG A 679 4.71 31.62 -13.86
C ARG A 679 5.84 32.35 -13.12
N ASN A 680 7.06 32.29 -13.64
CA ASN A 680 8.23 32.83 -12.96
C ASN A 680 8.16 34.34 -12.72
N ASN A 681 7.50 35.07 -13.61
CA ASN A 681 7.23 36.51 -13.49
C ASN A 681 6.04 36.88 -12.56
N ASN A 682 5.40 35.90 -11.90
CA ASN A 682 4.27 36.09 -10.97
C ASN A 682 2.99 36.66 -11.62
N GLU A 683 2.73 36.37 -12.89
CA GLU A 683 1.52 36.83 -13.60
C GLU A 683 0.38 35.81 -13.62
N MET A 684 0.67 34.52 -13.41
CA MET A 684 -0.31 33.44 -13.53
C MET A 684 0.08 32.23 -12.67
N SER A 685 -0.93 31.51 -12.18
CA SER A 685 -0.78 30.27 -11.41
C SER A 685 -1.91 29.31 -11.75
N MET A 686 -1.64 28.01 -11.63
CA MET A 686 -2.65 26.97 -11.69
C MET A 686 -2.23 25.81 -10.77
N GLU A 687 -3.17 24.98 -10.39
CA GLU A 687 -2.95 23.83 -9.53
C GLU A 687 -3.87 22.68 -9.94
N TYR A 688 -3.41 21.45 -9.75
CA TYR A 688 -4.20 20.25 -9.98
C TYR A 688 -3.89 19.21 -8.89
N ASN A 689 -4.83 18.30 -8.64
CA ASN A 689 -4.64 17.19 -7.71
C ASN A 689 -3.76 16.09 -8.33
N ALA A 690 -2.77 15.61 -7.58
CA ALA A 690 -2.04 14.41 -7.98
C ALA A 690 -3.01 13.22 -8.02
N LEU A 691 -2.79 12.27 -8.94
CA LEU A 691 -3.68 11.13 -9.13
C LEU A 691 -3.15 9.92 -8.36
N ASP A 692 -4.02 9.25 -7.61
CA ASP A 692 -3.69 8.04 -6.84
C ASP A 692 -3.62 6.77 -7.69
N SER A 693 -4.06 6.86 -8.95
CA SER A 693 -4.18 5.73 -9.86
C SER A 693 -4.09 6.19 -11.32
N GLY A 694 -3.79 5.25 -12.21
CA GLY A 694 -3.99 5.41 -13.66
C GLY A 694 -5.31 4.77 -14.09
N ALA A 695 -5.86 5.19 -15.23
CA ALA A 695 -7.10 4.64 -15.77
C ALA A 695 -6.97 4.33 -17.27
N THR A 696 -7.72 3.36 -17.77
CA THR A 696 -7.77 3.03 -19.21
C THR A 696 -8.71 3.93 -19.99
N THR A 697 -9.53 4.74 -19.31
CA THR A 697 -10.36 5.78 -19.91
C THR A 697 -10.23 7.07 -19.13
N LEU A 698 -10.03 8.20 -19.82
CA LEU A 698 -9.98 9.54 -19.24
C LEU A 698 -10.97 10.47 -19.94
N TYR A 699 -11.68 11.25 -19.15
CA TYR A 699 -12.66 12.25 -19.57
C TYR A 699 -12.14 13.67 -19.29
N TYR A 700 -12.14 14.49 -20.32
CA TYR A 700 -11.78 15.91 -20.27
C TYR A 700 -13.04 16.72 -20.55
N PRO A 701 -13.77 17.17 -19.51
CA PRO A 701 -15.11 17.75 -19.66
C PRO A 701 -15.14 19.10 -20.38
N ASP A 702 -14.02 19.82 -20.40
CA ASP A 702 -13.94 21.11 -21.10
C ASP A 702 -12.54 21.41 -21.64
N PHE A 703 -12.49 21.87 -22.87
CA PHE A 703 -11.35 22.61 -23.41
C PHE A 703 -11.84 23.75 -24.30
N THR A 704 -10.98 24.73 -24.52
CA THR A 704 -11.18 25.76 -25.55
C THR A 704 -9.82 26.13 -26.14
N ASP A 705 -9.66 25.97 -27.45
CA ASP A 705 -8.41 26.28 -28.15
C ASP A 705 -8.68 27.07 -29.44
N THR A 706 -8.21 28.32 -29.44
CA THR A 706 -8.52 29.33 -30.46
C THR A 706 -7.29 30.14 -30.85
N THR A 707 -7.36 30.85 -31.98
CA THR A 707 -6.34 31.83 -32.38
C THR A 707 -6.59 33.23 -31.86
N ASN A 708 -7.77 33.48 -31.32
CA ASN A 708 -8.13 34.79 -30.75
C ASN A 708 -7.17 35.15 -29.61
N ALA A 709 -6.53 36.31 -29.68
CA ALA A 709 -5.61 36.81 -28.65
C ALA A 709 -6.27 36.92 -27.26
N GLU A 710 -7.57 37.19 -27.23
CA GLU A 710 -8.38 37.26 -26.01
C GLU A 710 -9.09 35.94 -25.66
N GLY A 711 -8.91 34.91 -26.50
CA GLY A 711 -9.40 33.55 -26.29
C GLY A 711 -8.44 32.67 -25.49
N TRP A 712 -8.64 31.35 -25.57
CA TRP A 712 -7.93 30.34 -24.78
C TRP A 712 -7.15 29.38 -25.67
N ARG A 713 -6.15 28.72 -25.06
CA ARG A 713 -5.46 27.54 -25.56
C ARG A 713 -5.44 26.47 -24.47
N SER A 714 -5.66 25.23 -24.85
CA SER A 714 -5.71 24.09 -23.94
C SER A 714 -4.64 23.06 -24.29
N TRP A 715 -4.17 22.35 -23.26
CA TRP A 715 -3.29 21.20 -23.38
C TRP A 715 -3.91 20.04 -22.60
N LEU A 716 -4.28 18.98 -23.32
CA LEU A 716 -4.64 17.70 -22.73
C LEU A 716 -3.32 16.97 -22.48
N VAL A 717 -2.89 16.91 -21.21
CA VAL A 717 -1.64 16.24 -20.84
C VAL A 717 -1.97 14.85 -20.33
N VAL A 718 -1.25 13.85 -20.85
CA VAL A 718 -1.46 12.43 -20.58
C VAL A 718 -0.11 11.80 -20.27
N GLN A 719 0.04 11.29 -19.07
CA GLN A 719 1.16 10.45 -18.64
C GLN A 719 0.80 8.99 -18.88
N ASN A 720 1.72 8.24 -19.48
CA ASN A 720 1.75 6.80 -19.39
C ASN A 720 2.67 6.43 -18.21
N PRO A 721 2.16 6.01 -17.04
CA PRO A 721 3.00 5.59 -15.92
C PRO A 721 3.65 4.23 -16.13
N THR A 722 3.11 3.40 -17.02
CA THR A 722 3.50 2.00 -17.21
C THR A 722 4.82 1.86 -17.97
N SER A 723 5.43 0.67 -17.89
CA SER A 723 6.64 0.32 -18.62
C SER A 723 6.41 -0.21 -20.03
N LEU A 724 5.15 -0.32 -20.46
CA LEU A 724 4.77 -0.61 -21.84
C LEU A 724 4.37 0.68 -22.54
N ALA A 725 4.48 0.73 -23.87
CA ALA A 725 3.90 1.84 -24.62
C ALA A 725 2.36 1.79 -24.53
N ALA A 726 1.73 2.94 -24.28
CA ALA A 726 0.28 3.08 -24.23
C ALA A 726 -0.24 3.49 -25.62
N ASN A 727 -1.04 2.64 -26.25
CA ASN A 727 -1.77 2.96 -27.48
C ASN A 727 -3.13 3.53 -27.12
N MET A 728 -3.25 4.85 -27.20
CA MET A 728 -4.48 5.55 -26.89
C MET A 728 -5.31 5.86 -28.14
N GLN A 729 -6.64 5.85 -28.00
CA GLN A 729 -7.59 6.45 -28.92
C GLN A 729 -8.09 7.77 -28.33
N LEU A 730 -7.90 8.86 -29.06
CA LEU A 730 -8.39 10.18 -28.71
C LEU A 730 -9.63 10.50 -29.54
N GLU A 731 -10.71 10.85 -28.87
CA GLU A 731 -11.90 11.43 -29.48
C GLU A 731 -12.11 12.85 -28.94
N ILE A 732 -12.21 13.84 -29.83
CA ILE A 732 -12.52 15.23 -29.51
C ILE A 732 -13.90 15.54 -30.06
N ARG A 733 -14.77 16.10 -29.22
CA ARG A 733 -16.13 16.49 -29.59
C ARG A 733 -16.40 17.97 -29.36
N SER A 734 -17.35 18.52 -30.11
CA SER A 734 -17.88 19.87 -29.88
C SER A 734 -18.76 19.90 -28.62
N ARG A 735 -19.13 21.10 -28.15
CA ARG A 735 -20.08 21.25 -27.02
C ARG A 735 -21.45 20.61 -27.31
N GLU A 736 -21.85 20.53 -28.57
CA GLU A 736 -23.09 19.89 -29.04
C GLU A 736 -22.97 18.36 -29.16
N GLY A 737 -21.77 17.79 -28.95
CA GLY A 737 -21.50 16.35 -29.00
C GLY A 737 -21.08 15.81 -30.37
N SER A 738 -20.89 16.69 -31.36
CA SER A 738 -20.41 16.26 -32.69
C SER A 738 -18.92 15.91 -32.65
N VAL A 739 -18.50 14.82 -33.32
CA VAL A 739 -17.08 14.44 -33.42
C VAL A 739 -16.33 15.46 -34.27
N LEU A 740 -15.31 16.09 -33.68
CA LEU A 740 -14.38 17.00 -34.34
C LEU A 740 -13.10 16.27 -34.77
N PHE A 741 -12.68 15.28 -34.00
CA PHE A 741 -11.53 14.42 -34.32
C PHE A 741 -11.68 13.05 -33.66
N SER A 742 -11.19 12.01 -34.33
CA SER A 742 -10.98 10.68 -33.78
C SER A 742 -9.70 10.11 -34.37
N GLY A 743 -8.80 9.59 -33.54
CA GLY A 743 -7.54 9.01 -34.00
C GLY A 743 -6.70 8.42 -32.88
N SER A 744 -5.69 7.64 -33.26
CA SER A 744 -4.81 6.95 -32.33
C SER A 744 -3.47 7.67 -32.16
N GLN A 745 -2.89 7.52 -30.98
CA GLN A 745 -1.54 7.98 -30.66
C GLN A 745 -0.89 6.99 -29.70
N ALA A 746 0.40 6.68 -29.90
CA ALA A 746 1.18 5.93 -28.91
C ALA A 746 1.91 6.91 -27.98
N ILE A 747 1.89 6.64 -26.68
CA ILE A 747 2.75 7.28 -25.68
C ILE A 747 3.81 6.25 -25.28
N PRO A 748 5.11 6.54 -25.41
CA PRO A 748 6.16 5.64 -24.95
C PRO A 748 6.01 5.25 -23.48
N ALA A 749 6.62 4.15 -23.08
CA ALA A 749 6.73 3.75 -21.67
C ALA A 749 7.23 4.92 -20.80
N HIS A 750 6.57 5.15 -19.67
CA HIS A 750 6.81 6.26 -18.75
C HIS A 750 6.72 7.69 -19.37
N GLY A 751 6.26 7.81 -20.62
CA GLY A 751 6.26 9.05 -21.38
C GLY A 751 5.06 9.96 -21.07
N VAL A 752 5.13 11.18 -21.57
CA VAL A 752 4.06 12.18 -21.46
C VAL A 752 3.73 12.75 -22.84
N ALA A 753 2.44 12.71 -23.21
CA ALA A 753 1.91 13.42 -24.37
C ALA A 753 1.22 14.71 -23.93
N ALA A 754 1.61 15.84 -24.52
CA ALA A 754 0.94 17.12 -24.35
C ALA A 754 0.21 17.48 -25.65
N ILE A 755 -1.10 17.22 -25.68
CA ILE A 755 -1.93 17.29 -26.87
C ILE A 755 -2.64 18.64 -26.92
N ARG A 756 -2.48 19.36 -28.02
CA ARG A 756 -3.15 20.63 -28.27
C ARG A 756 -4.36 20.41 -29.21
N PRO A 757 -5.63 20.51 -28.73
CA PRO A 757 -6.81 20.15 -29.51
C PRO A 757 -6.87 20.80 -30.89
N ARG A 758 -6.59 22.11 -30.98
CA ARG A 758 -6.63 22.84 -32.26
C ARG A 758 -5.62 22.33 -33.28
N ASN A 759 -4.45 21.87 -32.84
CA ASN A 759 -3.43 21.35 -33.76
C ASN A 759 -3.90 20.06 -34.43
N ILE A 760 -4.71 19.27 -33.73
CA ILE A 760 -5.22 17.99 -34.20
C ILE A 760 -6.52 18.20 -35.02
N VAL A 761 -7.44 19.02 -34.53
CA VAL A 761 -8.70 19.34 -35.24
C VAL A 761 -8.45 20.18 -36.49
N GLY A 762 -7.41 21.03 -36.49
CA GLY A 762 -7.06 21.92 -37.60
C GLY A 762 -7.76 23.28 -37.60
N SER A 763 -8.70 23.51 -36.67
CA SER A 763 -9.44 24.77 -36.53
C SER A 763 -9.71 25.12 -35.06
N ASP A 764 -10.12 26.37 -34.82
CA ASP A 764 -10.60 26.80 -33.51
C ASP A 764 -11.73 25.87 -33.04
N CYS A 765 -11.63 25.37 -31.81
CA CYS A 765 -12.54 24.34 -31.28
C CYS A 765 -12.73 24.46 -29.77
N ALA A 766 -13.87 23.98 -29.29
CA ALA A 766 -14.21 23.88 -27.87
C ALA A 766 -15.21 22.74 -27.65
N GLY A 767 -15.11 22.06 -26.52
CA GLY A 767 -15.95 20.91 -26.18
C GLY A 767 -15.24 19.99 -25.20
N SER A 768 -15.40 18.68 -25.38
CA SER A 768 -14.82 17.64 -24.52
C SER A 768 -13.86 16.73 -25.29
N ALA A 769 -13.02 16.03 -24.55
CA ALA A 769 -12.24 14.93 -25.10
C ALA A 769 -12.41 13.67 -24.25
N THR A 770 -12.38 12.52 -24.91
CA THR A 770 -12.30 11.20 -24.27
C THR A 770 -11.08 10.50 -24.81
N ILE A 771 -10.29 9.93 -23.91
CA ILE A 771 -9.13 9.13 -24.25
C ILE A 771 -9.36 7.73 -23.71
N THR A 772 -9.31 6.71 -24.57
CA THR A 772 -9.22 5.31 -24.14
C THR A 772 -7.83 4.78 -24.44
N SER A 773 -7.34 3.81 -23.68
CA SER A 773 -5.96 3.31 -23.76
C SER A 773 -5.89 1.83 -23.39
N ASP A 774 -4.98 1.10 -24.03
CA ASP A 774 -4.65 -0.30 -23.69
C ASP A 774 -3.76 -0.42 -22.43
N GLN A 775 -3.19 0.70 -21.97
CA GLN A 775 -2.49 0.82 -20.69
C GLN A 775 -3.15 1.89 -19.81
N PRO A 776 -3.10 1.77 -18.48
CA PRO A 776 -3.47 2.84 -17.57
C PRO A 776 -2.69 4.10 -17.87
N ILE A 777 -3.39 5.23 -17.89
CA ILE A 777 -2.87 6.57 -18.12
C ILE A 777 -3.41 7.52 -17.06
N ALA A 778 -2.64 8.56 -16.74
CA ALA A 778 -3.03 9.61 -15.80
C ALA A 778 -3.03 10.96 -16.54
N GLY A 779 -4.01 11.82 -16.29
CA GLY A 779 -4.19 13.01 -17.13
C GLY A 779 -4.57 14.29 -16.40
N THR A 780 -4.16 15.42 -16.98
CA THR A 780 -4.56 16.76 -16.55
C THR A 780 -4.86 17.64 -17.76
N CYS A 781 -5.73 18.63 -17.58
CA CYS A 781 -5.97 19.67 -18.56
C CYS A 781 -5.37 20.99 -18.07
N GLN A 782 -4.61 21.66 -18.92
CA GLN A 782 -4.10 23.01 -18.64
C GLN A 782 -4.70 23.98 -19.65
N ILE A 783 -5.35 25.04 -19.16
CA ILE A 783 -6.04 26.03 -19.98
C ILE A 783 -5.41 27.39 -19.70
N THR A 784 -4.86 28.02 -20.74
CA THR A 784 -4.20 29.33 -20.62
C THR A 784 -4.82 30.30 -21.60
N ARG A 785 -5.05 31.53 -21.15
CA ARG A 785 -5.50 32.60 -22.03
C ARG A 785 -4.39 33.00 -23.00
N ASN A 786 -4.72 33.24 -24.26
CA ASN A 786 -3.71 33.56 -25.28
C ASN A 786 -2.90 34.82 -24.95
N SER A 787 -3.50 35.79 -24.24
CA SER A 787 -2.86 36.99 -23.73
C SER A 787 -1.95 36.80 -22.50
N ASN A 788 -1.79 35.59 -21.97
CA ASN A 788 -0.99 35.27 -20.77
C ASN A 788 -1.44 36.02 -19.49
N LYS A 789 -2.73 36.33 -19.35
CA LYS A 789 -3.27 37.00 -18.16
C LYS A 789 -3.96 36.06 -17.17
N MET A 790 -4.31 34.85 -17.60
CA MET A 790 -5.12 33.90 -16.83
C MET A 790 -4.76 32.48 -17.24
N CYS A 791 -4.68 31.58 -16.27
CA CYS A 791 -4.65 30.14 -16.51
C CYS A 791 -5.39 29.39 -15.40
N MET A 792 -5.77 28.16 -15.70
CA MET A 792 -6.40 27.24 -14.77
C MET A 792 -6.09 25.81 -15.23
N SER A 793 -6.31 24.85 -14.34
CA SER A 793 -6.14 23.43 -14.62
C SER A 793 -7.13 22.60 -13.85
N TYR A 794 -7.33 21.36 -14.31
CA TYR A 794 -8.09 20.34 -13.62
C TYR A 794 -7.52 18.96 -13.95
N THR A 795 -7.84 17.96 -13.15
CA THR A 795 -7.42 16.57 -13.36
C THR A 795 -8.43 15.88 -14.26
N ALA A 796 -7.97 15.10 -15.25
CA ALA A 796 -8.89 14.32 -16.09
C ALA A 796 -9.60 13.26 -15.23
N SER A 797 -10.90 13.06 -15.45
CA SER A 797 -11.68 12.12 -14.65
C SER A 797 -11.60 10.72 -15.25
N ASP A 798 -11.48 9.70 -14.43
CA ASP A 798 -11.39 8.29 -14.81
C ASP A 798 -12.76 7.61 -14.95
N ARG A 799 -13.83 8.23 -14.43
CA ARG A 799 -15.21 7.71 -14.47
C ARG A 799 -16.25 8.82 -14.50
N GLY A 800 -17.47 8.47 -14.93
CA GLY A 800 -18.64 9.32 -14.75
C GLY A 800 -19.37 9.02 -13.44
N SER A 801 -20.16 9.97 -12.94
CA SER A 801 -21.03 9.79 -11.78
C SER A 801 -22.44 10.27 -12.07
N ASN A 802 -23.44 9.63 -11.46
CA ASN A 802 -24.83 10.09 -11.51
C ASN A 802 -25.11 11.23 -10.52
N GLU A 803 -24.15 11.59 -9.68
CA GLU A 803 -24.25 12.69 -8.73
C GLU A 803 -22.93 13.45 -8.63
N LEU A 804 -23.00 14.78 -8.71
CA LEU A 804 -21.85 15.67 -8.63
C LEU A 804 -22.08 16.80 -7.62
N TYR A 805 -21.03 17.11 -6.87
CA TYR A 805 -21.03 18.18 -5.87
C TYR A 805 -20.07 19.31 -6.26
N TYR A 806 -20.58 20.54 -6.20
CA TYR A 806 -19.84 21.78 -6.44
C TYR A 806 -19.80 22.58 -5.15
N PRO A 807 -18.72 22.47 -4.34
CA PRO A 807 -18.71 23.03 -2.99
C PRO A 807 -18.77 24.54 -2.92
N ASP A 808 -18.35 25.23 -3.98
CA ASP A 808 -18.43 26.70 -4.04
C ASP A 808 -18.55 27.22 -5.46
N PHE A 809 -19.43 28.20 -5.62
CA PHE A 809 -19.41 29.10 -6.75
C PHE A 809 -19.72 30.53 -6.28
N THR A 810 -19.31 31.49 -7.08
CA THR A 810 -19.78 32.88 -6.97
C THR A 810 -20.08 33.41 -8.37
N ASP A 811 -21.28 33.91 -8.59
CA ASP A 811 -21.68 34.44 -9.88
C ASP A 811 -22.51 35.71 -9.76
N THR A 812 -21.91 36.82 -10.17
CA THR A 812 -22.46 38.17 -9.98
C THR A 812 -22.27 39.03 -11.23
N ALA A 813 -23.05 40.10 -11.34
CA ALA A 813 -22.84 41.12 -12.37
C ALA A 813 -21.75 42.15 -12.02
N ASN A 814 -21.28 42.17 -10.76
CA ASN A 814 -20.29 43.14 -10.30
C ASN A 814 -18.94 42.96 -11.03
N PRO A 815 -18.42 43.98 -11.75
CA PRO A 815 -17.16 43.87 -12.49
C PRO A 815 -15.93 43.50 -11.65
N SER A 816 -15.95 43.83 -10.35
CA SER A 816 -14.86 43.55 -9.42
C SER A 816 -14.94 42.16 -8.77
N SER A 817 -16.05 41.45 -8.98
CA SER A 817 -16.37 40.15 -8.39
C SER A 817 -16.14 39.01 -9.40
N TRP A 818 -16.68 37.82 -9.11
CA TRP A 818 -16.48 36.58 -9.86
C TRP A 818 -17.74 36.17 -10.62
N ARG A 819 -17.51 35.37 -11.67
CA ARG A 819 -18.50 34.59 -12.41
C ARG A 819 -18.06 33.14 -12.45
N SER A 820 -19.00 32.22 -12.34
CA SER A 820 -18.74 30.78 -12.31
C SER A 820 -19.46 30.07 -13.44
N TRP A 821 -18.86 29.01 -13.96
CA TRP A 821 -19.44 28.11 -14.93
C TRP A 821 -19.36 26.68 -14.40
N LEU A 822 -20.51 26.03 -14.26
CA LEU A 822 -20.60 24.60 -14.02
C LEU A 822 -20.49 23.93 -15.38
N VAL A 823 -19.35 23.29 -15.65
CA VAL A 823 -19.13 22.61 -16.92
C VAL A 823 -19.31 21.13 -16.72
N ILE A 824 -20.28 20.55 -17.43
CA ILE A 824 -20.71 19.17 -17.26
C ILE A 824 -20.65 18.48 -18.61
N GLN A 825 -19.87 17.41 -18.71
CA GLN A 825 -19.84 16.51 -19.85
C GLN A 825 -20.82 15.36 -19.63
N ASN A 826 -21.61 15.06 -20.66
CA ASN A 826 -22.31 13.80 -20.79
C ASN A 826 -21.52 12.90 -21.75
N PRO A 827 -20.76 11.89 -21.28
CA PRO A 827 -20.07 10.95 -22.14
C PRO A 827 -21.00 9.96 -22.85
N SER A 828 -22.23 9.76 -22.37
CA SER A 828 -23.16 8.75 -22.87
C SER A 828 -23.72 9.06 -24.26
N ALA A 829 -24.10 7.99 -24.96
CA ALA A 829 -24.79 8.06 -26.26
C ALA A 829 -26.27 8.50 -26.16
N SER A 830 -26.81 8.62 -24.95
CA SER A 830 -28.14 9.13 -24.65
C SER A 830 -28.06 10.52 -24.03
N PRO A 831 -29.06 11.41 -24.24
CA PRO A 831 -29.14 12.66 -23.50
C PRO A 831 -29.16 12.42 -21.98
N ALA A 832 -28.45 13.25 -21.22
CA ALA A 832 -28.46 13.23 -19.76
C ALA A 832 -29.50 14.22 -19.25
N ASN A 833 -30.50 13.74 -18.53
CA ASN A 833 -31.46 14.55 -17.81
C ASN A 833 -30.90 14.82 -16.41
N LEU A 834 -30.63 16.10 -16.13
CA LEU A 834 -30.05 16.57 -14.89
C LEU A 834 -31.13 17.22 -14.04
N ASN A 835 -31.08 17.03 -12.72
CA ASN A 835 -31.70 17.92 -11.75
C ASN A 835 -30.60 18.72 -11.03
N LEU A 836 -30.70 20.05 -11.08
CA LEU A 836 -29.74 20.94 -10.44
C LEU A 836 -30.40 21.58 -9.22
N GLU A 837 -29.77 21.43 -8.07
CA GLU A 837 -30.14 22.14 -6.85
C GLU A 837 -29.03 23.11 -6.46
N ILE A 838 -29.35 24.41 -6.46
CA ILE A 838 -28.42 25.47 -6.09
C ILE A 838 -28.82 25.96 -4.71
N TRP A 839 -27.89 25.90 -3.77
CA TRP A 839 -28.08 26.28 -2.38
C TRP A 839 -27.24 27.52 -2.06
N SER A 840 -27.74 28.42 -1.22
CA SER A 840 -26.96 29.54 -0.70
C SER A 840 -25.93 29.03 0.32
N ARG A 841 -24.95 29.86 0.67
CA ARG A 841 -23.96 29.49 1.71
C ARG A 841 -24.62 29.22 3.07
N GLU A 842 -25.75 29.83 3.35
CA GLU A 842 -26.55 29.62 4.55
C GLU A 842 -27.46 28.38 4.49
N GLY A 843 -27.46 27.61 3.39
CA GLY A 843 -28.29 26.41 3.23
C GLY A 843 -29.70 26.66 2.69
N ASN A 844 -29.98 27.83 2.11
CA ASN A 844 -31.29 28.11 1.51
C ASN A 844 -31.33 27.66 0.05
N LEU A 845 -32.37 26.94 -0.36
CA LEU A 845 -32.57 26.57 -1.77
C LEU A 845 -32.82 27.83 -2.62
N LEU A 846 -31.93 28.10 -3.56
CA LEU A 846 -32.02 29.23 -4.49
C LEU A 846 -32.66 28.83 -5.83
N TYR A 847 -32.44 27.58 -6.26
CA TYR A 847 -32.99 27.05 -7.51
C TYR A 847 -33.05 25.52 -7.44
N SER A 848 -34.13 24.96 -7.97
CA SER A 848 -34.25 23.54 -8.28
C SER A 848 -34.89 23.41 -9.67
N GLY A 849 -34.27 22.67 -10.57
CA GLY A 849 -34.81 22.52 -11.91
C GLY A 849 -34.00 21.64 -12.83
N ASN A 850 -34.65 21.22 -13.91
CA ASN A 850 -34.10 20.26 -14.86
C ASN A 850 -33.25 20.94 -15.93
N GLN A 851 -32.16 20.29 -16.33
CA GLN A 851 -31.35 20.63 -17.50
C GLN A 851 -31.14 19.37 -18.34
N ILE A 852 -30.97 19.53 -19.65
CA ILE A 852 -30.68 18.40 -20.54
C ILE A 852 -29.35 18.68 -21.21
N ILE A 853 -28.41 17.75 -21.07
CA ILE A 853 -27.17 17.75 -21.85
C ILE A 853 -27.32 16.73 -22.97
N PRO A 854 -27.16 17.14 -24.25
CA PRO A 854 -27.23 16.21 -25.38
C PRO A 854 -26.27 15.02 -25.21
N ALA A 855 -26.55 13.92 -25.91
CA ALA A 855 -25.64 12.79 -26.01
C ALA A 855 -24.24 13.27 -26.43
N HIS A 856 -23.21 12.82 -25.73
CA HIS A 856 -21.81 13.22 -25.91
C HIS A 856 -21.53 14.74 -25.76
N GLY A 857 -22.50 15.53 -25.32
CA GLY A 857 -22.43 16.98 -25.26
C GLY A 857 -21.80 17.51 -23.97
N VAL A 858 -21.60 18.83 -23.95
CA VAL A 858 -21.10 19.58 -22.79
C VAL A 858 -22.03 20.74 -22.48
N GLY A 859 -22.59 20.76 -21.27
CA GLY A 859 -23.32 21.89 -20.72
C GLY A 859 -22.38 22.86 -20.00
N ALA A 860 -22.43 24.14 -20.33
CA ALA A 860 -21.77 25.21 -19.56
C ALA A 860 -22.84 26.08 -18.91
N ILE A 861 -23.17 25.75 -17.66
CA ILE A 861 -24.31 26.32 -16.95
C ILE A 861 -23.83 27.43 -16.03
N ARG A 862 -24.47 28.58 -16.16
CA ARG A 862 -24.16 29.77 -15.36
C ARG A 862 -25.18 29.88 -14.21
N PRO A 863 -24.77 29.73 -12.92
CA PRO A 863 -25.70 29.77 -11.78
C PRO A 863 -26.61 30.99 -11.78
N ARG A 864 -26.06 32.20 -12.03
CA ARG A 864 -26.84 33.44 -12.10
C ARG A 864 -27.91 33.43 -13.19
N SER A 865 -27.65 32.75 -14.30
CA SER A 865 -28.59 32.68 -15.43
C SER A 865 -29.81 31.81 -15.10
N VAL A 866 -29.64 30.76 -14.31
CA VAL A 866 -30.73 29.87 -13.90
C VAL A 866 -31.48 30.38 -12.66
N THR A 867 -30.78 30.99 -11.70
CA THR A 867 -31.41 31.62 -10.53
C THR A 867 -32.07 32.97 -10.86
N GLY A 868 -31.63 33.64 -11.94
CA GLY A 868 -32.09 34.97 -12.34
C GLY A 868 -31.52 36.13 -11.52
N ALA A 869 -30.64 35.87 -10.56
CA ALA A 869 -30.07 36.86 -9.66
C ALA A 869 -28.62 36.52 -9.25
N ASP A 870 -27.87 37.52 -8.77
CA ASP A 870 -26.53 37.32 -8.21
C ASP A 870 -26.61 36.28 -7.07
N CYS A 871 -25.75 35.26 -7.11
CA CYS A 871 -25.79 34.15 -6.17
C CYS A 871 -24.39 33.59 -5.86
N ALA A 872 -24.27 32.96 -4.70
CA ALA A 872 -23.08 32.24 -4.26
C ALA A 872 -23.49 31.13 -3.29
N GLY A 873 -22.78 30.01 -3.31
CA GLY A 873 -23.09 28.83 -2.50
C GLY A 873 -22.62 27.56 -3.18
N SER A 874 -23.37 26.47 -3.04
CA SER A 874 -23.04 25.15 -3.59
C SER A 874 -24.07 24.67 -4.60
N VAL A 875 -23.70 23.64 -5.38
CA VAL A 875 -24.62 22.96 -6.29
C VAL A 875 -24.52 21.46 -6.10
N VAL A 876 -25.67 20.80 -6.05
CA VAL A 876 -25.81 19.34 -6.19
C VAL A 876 -26.45 19.07 -7.54
N VAL A 877 -25.85 18.20 -8.34
CA VAL A 877 -26.37 17.79 -9.64
C VAL A 877 -26.61 16.30 -9.61
N THR A 878 -27.85 15.87 -9.83
CA THR A 878 -28.19 14.45 -10.05
C THR A 878 -28.55 14.20 -11.50
N SER A 879 -28.25 13.00 -12.01
CA SER A 879 -28.47 12.64 -13.41
C SER A 879 -28.90 11.18 -13.60
N ASP A 880 -29.69 10.95 -14.64
CA ASP A 880 -30.03 9.62 -15.14
C ASP A 880 -28.93 8.97 -16.02
N GLN A 881 -27.85 9.71 -16.31
CA GLN A 881 -26.66 9.23 -17.00
C GLN A 881 -25.41 9.56 -16.17
N PRO A 882 -24.32 8.79 -16.26
CA PRO A 882 -23.04 9.20 -15.71
C PRO A 882 -22.57 10.50 -16.35
N ILE A 883 -22.16 11.47 -15.55
CA ILE A 883 -21.66 12.80 -15.96
C ILE A 883 -20.32 13.12 -15.31
N ILE A 884 -19.55 14.02 -15.93
CA ILE A 884 -18.26 14.51 -15.42
C ILE A 884 -18.33 16.03 -15.30
N GLY A 885 -17.85 16.59 -14.19
CA GLY A 885 -17.97 18.02 -13.91
C GLY A 885 -16.67 18.74 -13.57
N THR A 886 -16.57 20.01 -13.97
CA THR A 886 -15.60 20.98 -13.45
C THR A 886 -16.28 22.31 -13.17
N CYS A 887 -15.79 23.05 -12.19
CA CYS A 887 -16.19 24.44 -11.95
C CYS A 887 -15.10 25.37 -12.46
N GLN A 888 -15.47 26.36 -13.26
CA GLN A 888 -14.55 27.42 -13.68
C GLN A 888 -14.98 28.74 -13.05
N ILE A 889 -14.11 29.34 -12.24
CA ILE A 889 -14.37 30.59 -11.53
C ILE A 889 -13.45 31.66 -12.10
N THR A 890 -14.03 32.65 -12.76
CA THR A 890 -13.30 33.73 -13.44
C THR A 890 -13.69 35.09 -12.87
N ARG A 891 -12.71 35.94 -12.61
CA ARG A 891 -12.97 37.31 -12.20
C ARG A 891 -13.58 38.09 -13.36
N ASN A 892 -14.61 38.89 -13.08
CA ASN A 892 -15.32 39.62 -14.13
C ASN A 892 -14.42 40.58 -14.93
N SER A 893 -13.31 41.05 -14.33
CA SER A 893 -12.28 41.88 -14.98
C SER A 893 -11.38 41.14 -15.98
N ASN A 894 -11.44 39.80 -16.09
CA ASN A 894 -10.54 38.97 -16.92
C ASN A 894 -9.05 39.03 -16.52
N GLU A 895 -8.78 39.15 -15.22
CA GLU A 895 -7.41 39.22 -14.67
C GLU A 895 -7.02 37.99 -13.84
N MET A 896 -7.99 37.14 -13.48
CA MET A 896 -7.77 35.95 -12.65
C MET A 896 -8.81 34.88 -12.96
N CYS A 897 -8.41 33.62 -12.96
CA CYS A 897 -9.31 32.48 -12.98
C CYS A 897 -8.71 31.30 -12.23
N MET A 898 -9.58 30.40 -11.79
CA MET A 898 -9.23 29.12 -11.20
C MET A 898 -10.30 28.08 -11.59
N SER A 899 -9.99 26.81 -11.41
CA SER A 899 -10.93 25.72 -11.62
C SER A 899 -10.67 24.57 -10.67
N TYR A 900 -11.70 23.77 -10.45
CA TYR A 900 -11.60 22.53 -9.69
C TYR A 900 -12.54 21.48 -10.29
N ASN A 901 -12.27 20.20 -10.04
CA ASN A 901 -13.13 19.09 -10.43
C ASN A 901 -14.37 19.04 -9.54
N ALA A 902 -15.57 18.87 -10.10
CA ALA A 902 -16.74 18.54 -9.28
C ALA A 902 -16.49 17.18 -8.60
N MET A 903 -16.84 17.07 -7.33
CA MET A 903 -16.64 15.82 -6.57
C MET A 903 -17.76 14.83 -6.92
N ASP A 904 -17.40 13.57 -7.12
CA ASP A 904 -18.32 12.45 -7.37
C ASP A 904 -18.60 11.62 -6.10
N GLN A 905 -17.90 11.93 -5.01
CA GLN A 905 -18.01 11.25 -3.72
C GLN A 905 -18.01 12.26 -2.57
N VAL A 906 -18.68 11.87 -1.49
CA VAL A 906 -18.70 12.58 -0.20
C VAL A 906 -17.87 11.80 0.82
N SER A 907 -17.32 12.46 1.82
CA SER A 907 -16.54 11.82 2.88
C SER A 907 -16.82 12.43 4.24
N THR A 908 -16.70 11.64 5.30
CA THR A 908 -16.67 12.16 6.69
C THR A 908 -15.29 12.63 7.10
N THR A 909 -14.25 12.38 6.29
CA THR A 909 -12.89 12.85 6.52
C THR A 909 -12.30 13.47 5.26
N LEU A 910 -11.83 14.71 5.35
CA LEU A 910 -11.19 15.46 4.27
C LEU A 910 -9.76 15.87 4.63
N SER A 911 -8.88 15.82 3.65
CA SER A 911 -7.49 16.25 3.74
C SER A 911 -7.18 17.37 2.76
N TYR A 912 -6.55 18.42 3.25
CA TYR A 912 -6.06 19.57 2.48
C TYR A 912 -4.51 19.54 2.50
N PRO A 913 -3.86 19.13 1.39
CA PRO A 913 -2.43 18.84 1.39
C PRO A 913 -1.52 20.02 1.71
N ASP A 914 -1.88 21.21 1.25
CA ASP A 914 -1.18 22.44 1.60
C ASP A 914 -2.09 23.65 1.52
N PHE A 915 -1.81 24.63 2.36
CA PHE A 915 -2.33 25.98 2.24
C PHE A 915 -1.24 26.98 2.60
N THR A 916 -1.43 28.22 2.17
CA THR A 916 -0.64 29.35 2.66
C THR A 916 -1.57 30.54 2.90
N ASP A 917 -1.57 31.09 4.11
CA ASP A 917 -2.41 32.23 4.47
C ASP A 917 -1.63 33.26 5.30
N THR A 918 -1.34 34.41 4.68
CA THR A 918 -0.42 35.43 5.19
C THR A 918 -1.00 36.83 5.07
N ALA A 919 -0.52 37.78 5.87
CA ALA A 919 -0.86 39.19 5.73
C ALA A 919 -0.01 39.93 4.68
N ASN A 920 1.08 39.31 4.20
CA ASN A 920 1.99 39.92 3.23
C ASN A 920 1.25 40.23 1.91
N PRO A 921 1.25 41.48 1.40
CA PRO A 921 0.63 41.83 0.12
C PRO A 921 1.11 40.99 -1.07
N ASP A 922 2.36 40.53 -1.03
CA ASP A 922 2.96 39.67 -2.05
C ASP A 922 2.80 38.17 -1.77
N GLY A 923 2.27 37.82 -0.59
CA GLY A 923 1.99 36.46 -0.16
C GLY A 923 0.62 35.94 -0.61
N TRP A 924 0.24 34.79 -0.07
CA TRP A 924 -0.97 34.07 -0.42
C TRP A 924 -2.01 34.11 0.67
N ARG A 925 -3.25 33.87 0.26
CA ARG A 925 -4.42 33.84 1.10
C ARG A 925 -5.27 32.64 0.66
N SER A 926 -5.49 31.71 1.57
CA SER A 926 -6.24 30.48 1.30
C SER A 926 -7.66 30.54 1.89
N TRP A 927 -8.58 29.81 1.29
CA TRP A 927 -9.94 29.57 1.76
C TRP A 927 -10.22 28.08 1.65
N LEU A 928 -10.46 27.44 2.79
CA LEU A 928 -10.96 26.07 2.85
C LEU A 928 -12.47 26.16 2.71
N VAL A 929 -13.01 25.69 1.59
CA VAL A 929 -14.44 25.74 1.35
C VAL A 929 -15.02 24.36 1.49
N LEU A 930 -16.06 24.24 2.32
CA LEU A 930 -16.68 22.99 2.73
C LEU A 930 -18.17 23.06 2.49
N GLN A 931 -18.71 22.12 1.73
CA GLN A 931 -20.14 21.94 1.54
C GLN A 931 -20.60 20.77 2.38
N ASN A 932 -21.70 20.99 3.10
CA ASN A 932 -22.52 19.94 3.67
C ASN A 932 -23.68 19.68 2.70
N PRO A 933 -23.68 18.60 1.90
CA PRO A 933 -24.79 18.28 0.99
C PRO A 933 -26.03 17.72 1.72
N THR A 934 -25.93 17.37 3.01
CA THR A 934 -26.99 16.65 3.72
C THR A 934 -28.07 17.58 4.28
N ALA A 935 -29.21 16.98 4.64
CA ALA A 935 -30.34 17.67 5.26
C ALA A 935 -30.19 17.89 6.79
N ALA A 936 -29.07 17.47 7.38
CA ALA A 936 -28.74 17.69 8.78
C ALA A 936 -27.55 18.63 8.90
N ASP A 937 -27.42 19.35 10.02
CA ASP A 937 -26.21 20.13 10.29
C ASP A 937 -25.01 19.17 10.44
N ALA A 938 -23.89 19.53 9.83
CA ALA A 938 -22.64 18.80 9.95
C ALA A 938 -21.78 19.42 11.05
N ASN A 939 -21.52 18.65 12.11
CA ASN A 939 -20.53 19.00 13.12
C ASN A 939 -19.18 18.54 12.61
N ILE A 940 -18.25 19.49 12.46
CA ILE A 940 -16.90 19.22 11.99
C ILE A 940 -15.88 19.52 13.09
N GLU A 941 -14.85 18.69 13.23
CA GLU A 941 -13.62 19.03 13.94
C GLU A 941 -12.53 19.29 12.89
N LEU A 942 -11.84 20.42 13.00
CA LEU A 942 -10.78 20.79 12.08
C LEU A 942 -9.44 20.91 12.80
N GLU A 943 -8.40 20.32 12.21
CA GLU A 943 -7.01 20.44 12.67
C GLU A 943 -6.18 21.16 11.63
N ILE A 944 -5.56 22.29 12.01
CA ILE A 944 -4.59 23.00 11.18
C ILE A 944 -3.20 22.68 11.71
N ARG A 945 -2.34 22.17 10.83
CA ARG A 945 -0.96 21.82 11.18
C ARG A 945 0.05 22.59 10.34
N SER A 946 1.25 22.79 10.90
CA SER A 946 2.40 23.32 10.16
C SER A 946 2.88 22.29 9.14
N ARG A 947 3.76 22.70 8.22
CA ARG A 947 4.42 21.76 7.29
C ARG A 947 5.27 20.71 8.02
N GLU A 948 5.77 21.03 9.21
CA GLU A 948 6.51 20.09 10.06
C GLU A 948 5.59 19.15 10.86
N GLY A 949 4.26 19.32 10.76
CA GLY A 949 3.27 18.51 11.47
C GLY A 949 2.78 19.08 12.81
N ASP A 950 3.31 20.23 13.24
CA ASP A 950 2.94 20.85 14.51
C ASP A 950 1.47 21.31 14.51
N LEU A 951 0.71 21.01 15.57
CA LEU A 951 -0.65 21.51 15.72
C LEU A 951 -0.65 23.03 15.93
N LEU A 952 -1.24 23.76 14.98
CA LEU A 952 -1.41 25.21 15.03
C LEU A 952 -2.79 25.62 15.57
N TYR A 953 -3.81 24.83 15.25
CA TYR A 953 -5.18 25.05 15.72
C TYR A 953 -5.98 23.76 15.69
N ARG A 954 -6.87 23.58 16.66
CA ARG A 954 -7.93 22.56 16.67
C ARG A 954 -9.23 23.22 17.14
N GLY A 955 -10.34 22.92 16.49
CA GLY A 955 -11.64 23.39 16.95
C GLY A 955 -12.82 22.88 16.14
N ASP A 956 -13.98 22.95 16.76
CA ASP A 956 -15.25 22.51 16.17
C ASP A 956 -15.95 23.65 15.42
N GLN A 957 -16.61 23.30 14.32
CA GLN A 957 -17.53 24.19 13.61
C GLN A 957 -18.78 23.44 13.17
N ILE A 958 -19.84 24.19 12.90
CA ILE A 958 -21.08 23.65 12.34
C ILE A 958 -21.23 24.19 10.93
N ILE A 959 -21.45 23.29 9.97
CA ILE A 959 -21.88 23.64 8.62
C ILE A 959 -23.38 23.35 8.55
N PRO A 960 -24.24 24.37 8.36
CA PRO A 960 -25.69 24.17 8.27
C PRO A 960 -26.06 23.11 7.22
N ALA A 961 -27.21 22.46 7.40
CA ALA A 961 -27.80 21.60 6.37
C ALA A 961 -27.81 22.29 5.00
N HIS A 962 -27.35 21.59 3.96
CA HIS A 962 -27.15 22.11 2.58
C HIS A 962 -26.22 23.33 2.45
N GLY A 963 -25.59 23.77 3.54
CA GLY A 963 -24.81 24.99 3.63
C GLY A 963 -23.37 24.84 3.17
N VAL A 964 -22.69 25.98 3.12
CA VAL A 964 -21.27 26.09 2.79
C VAL A 964 -20.55 26.95 3.82
N ASN A 965 -19.42 26.46 4.31
CA ASN A 965 -18.53 27.23 5.17
C ASN A 965 -17.20 27.50 4.46
N ALA A 966 -16.76 28.76 4.47
CA ALA A 966 -15.50 29.20 3.86
C ALA A 966 -14.57 29.72 4.95
N ILE A 967 -13.55 28.93 5.26
CA ILE A 967 -12.71 29.11 6.44
C ILE A 967 -11.35 29.71 6.03
N ARG A 968 -10.92 30.75 6.76
CA ARG A 968 -9.55 31.29 6.66
C ARG A 968 -8.65 30.66 7.73
N PRO A 969 -7.64 29.86 7.37
CA PRO A 969 -6.70 29.28 8.32
C PRO A 969 -6.06 30.32 9.24
N ARG A 970 -5.59 31.45 8.68
CA ARG A 970 -5.00 32.55 9.46
C ARG A 970 -5.98 33.18 10.44
N GLY A 971 -7.28 33.19 10.11
CA GLY A 971 -8.33 33.72 10.99
C GLY A 971 -8.50 32.90 12.26
N LEU A 972 -8.32 31.57 12.17
CA LEU A 972 -8.40 30.65 13.30
C LEU A 972 -7.09 30.59 14.09
N VAL A 973 -5.95 30.51 13.40
CA VAL A 973 -4.61 30.47 14.03
C VAL A 973 -4.23 31.83 14.66
N GLY A 974 -4.72 32.94 14.11
CA GLY A 974 -4.43 34.30 14.57
C GLY A 974 -3.10 34.88 14.07
N SER A 975 -2.32 34.13 13.28
CA SER A 975 -1.04 34.56 12.70
C SER A 975 -0.81 33.91 11.33
N ASP A 976 0.16 34.43 10.58
CA ASP A 976 0.55 33.91 9.27
C ASP A 976 0.94 32.43 9.38
N CYS A 977 0.33 31.57 8.57
CA CYS A 977 0.49 30.12 8.66
C CYS A 977 0.46 29.43 7.29
N SER A 978 1.08 28.26 7.25
CA SER A 978 1.11 27.35 6.09
C SER A 978 1.31 25.91 6.56
N GLY A 979 0.74 24.96 5.85
CA GLY A 979 0.80 23.54 6.18
C GLY A 979 -0.45 22.83 5.72
N SER A 980 -0.91 21.83 6.45
CA SER A 980 -2.02 20.97 6.06
C SER A 980 -3.25 21.19 6.95
N VAL A 981 -4.41 20.74 6.47
CA VAL A 981 -5.63 20.68 7.29
C VAL A 981 -6.29 19.31 7.15
N THR A 982 -6.67 18.73 8.28
CA THR A 982 -7.53 17.54 8.34
C THR A 982 -8.86 17.93 8.95
N ILE A 983 -9.96 17.45 8.38
CA ILE A 983 -11.32 17.70 8.85
C ILE A 983 -12.02 16.38 9.02
N THR A 984 -12.63 16.16 10.18
CA THR A 984 -13.55 15.05 10.44
C THR A 984 -14.96 15.60 10.63
N SER A 985 -15.98 14.81 10.27
CA SER A 985 -17.37 15.20 10.37
C SER A 985 -18.28 14.03 10.73
N ASP A 986 -19.37 14.33 11.43
CA ASP A 986 -20.46 13.39 11.68
C ASP A 986 -21.42 13.24 10.49
N GLN A 987 -21.30 14.08 9.46
CA GLN A 987 -22.03 13.99 8.20
C GLN A 987 -21.05 13.90 7.01
N PRO A 988 -21.46 13.27 5.90
CA PRO A 988 -20.69 13.37 4.66
C PRO A 988 -20.56 14.82 4.19
N ILE A 989 -19.34 15.24 3.85
CA ILE A 989 -18.97 16.57 3.36
C ILE A 989 -18.06 16.46 2.13
N VAL A 990 -17.93 17.58 1.41
CA VAL A 990 -17.00 17.75 0.29
C VAL A 990 -16.34 19.11 0.36
N GLY A 991 -15.17 19.29 -0.26
CA GLY A 991 -14.45 20.54 -0.12
C GLY A 991 -13.44 20.87 -1.20
N THR A 992 -13.10 22.16 -1.28
CA THR A 992 -12.06 22.70 -2.17
C THR A 992 -11.18 23.69 -1.40
N CYS A 993 -9.94 23.86 -1.84
CA CYS A 993 -9.09 24.95 -1.40
C CYS A 993 -9.00 25.99 -2.51
N GLN A 994 -9.32 27.25 -2.20
CA GLN A 994 -9.14 28.36 -3.12
C GLN A 994 -8.03 29.28 -2.61
N ILE A 995 -6.97 29.43 -3.40
CA ILE A 995 -5.77 30.16 -3.01
C ILE A 995 -5.61 31.36 -3.94
N THR A 996 -5.53 32.55 -3.37
CA THR A 996 -5.36 33.81 -4.11
C THR A 996 -4.17 34.57 -3.57
N ARG A 997 -3.40 35.21 -4.44
CA ARG A 997 -2.35 36.13 -4.02
C ARG A 997 -2.97 37.42 -3.48
N ASN A 998 -2.45 37.95 -2.39
CA ASN A 998 -3.07 39.10 -1.71
C ASN A 998 -3.24 40.34 -2.60
N ASN A 999 -2.34 40.54 -3.57
CA ASN A 999 -2.40 41.60 -4.58
C ASN A 999 -3.36 41.36 -5.75
N ASN A 1000 -4.11 40.25 -5.77
CA ASN A 1000 -5.08 39.90 -6.83
C ASN A 1000 -4.47 39.73 -8.23
N LEU A 1001 -3.24 39.22 -8.32
CA LEU A 1001 -2.60 38.90 -9.61
C LEU A 1001 -2.63 37.41 -9.98
N MET A 1002 -2.81 36.52 -9.00
CA MET A 1002 -2.73 35.07 -9.20
C MET A 1002 -3.75 34.37 -8.31
N CYS A 1003 -4.37 33.31 -8.83
CA CYS A 1003 -5.17 32.38 -8.05
C CYS A 1003 -5.06 30.96 -8.60
N MET A 1004 -5.35 29.99 -7.76
CA MET A 1004 -5.37 28.57 -8.05
C MET A 1004 -6.33 27.87 -7.09
N SER A 1005 -6.70 26.64 -7.41
CA SER A 1005 -7.57 25.83 -6.55
C SER A 1005 -7.34 24.35 -6.79
N TYR A 1006 -7.73 23.56 -5.80
CA TYR A 1006 -7.72 22.09 -5.87
C TYR A 1006 -8.88 21.53 -5.03
N THR A 1007 -9.22 20.26 -5.21
CA THR A 1007 -10.25 19.56 -4.42
C THR A 1007 -9.62 18.92 -3.18
N ALA A 1008 -10.29 19.00 -2.03
CA ALA A 1008 -9.83 18.27 -0.85
C ALA A 1008 -9.91 16.75 -1.11
N ALA A 1009 -8.95 15.99 -0.61
CA ALA A 1009 -8.93 14.54 -0.77
C ALA A 1009 -9.82 13.88 0.29
N SER A 1010 -10.57 12.85 -0.10
CA SER A 1010 -11.24 11.95 0.85
C SER A 1010 -10.21 11.01 1.48
N LEU A 1011 -10.26 10.86 2.81
CA LEU A 1011 -9.55 9.80 3.52
C LEU A 1011 -10.57 8.70 3.83
N ALA A 1012 -10.32 7.50 3.32
CA ALA A 1012 -11.14 6.31 3.57
C ALA A 1012 -10.72 5.62 4.87
#